data_AF-A0A835DCQ0-F1
#
_entry.id   AF-A0A835DCQ0-F1
#
_cell.length_a   1.000
_cell.length_b   1.000
_cell.length_c   1.000
_cell.angle_alpha   90.00
_cell.angle_beta   90.00
_cell.angle_gamma   90.00
#
_symmetry.space_group_name_H-M   'P 1'
#
loop_
_entity.id
_entity.type
_entity.pdbx_description
1 polymer ?
#
loop_
_entity_poly.entity_id
_entity_poly.type
_entity_poly.pdbx_seq_one_letter_code
_entity_poly.pdbx_strand_id
1 'polypeptide(L)'
;MASLLSFSLPNLIKASSSTTATTTSTPPTLDQKFGRKGIKFTESGDVPVVELTVRNGSSVRLRIPDGLVTSYKPKVYWKDDGFEEVLCTVPGGTDSIKGGIGLVLNDVSEPGSKGSPLCTSEWVVKDVDSDSIDALQVELGCTCGNLDINYIVSLYPLSMVTAVVVKNNGRKAVNLTSAILSHFKFKSRRGSAIQGLKGCSYRAHPPLSSSFGILSPAEAMKPEPSGWFSFGSESEIKEDSWTVEDELYTILRNKLSRVYTAPPMERLKRIYNTPPTKYETIDQGSGLIFRVIRMGYDDIYLASPGSLSQKYGKDYFICTGPASMLVPVVVNPGEGWRGAQLQKAMTMACTVLFSPSFTPQTSINPIKHLNSIHPSRPSNLCHYGNKKDFTLLALASSSYTPINVDYLEREFSGHGVSFAEIGDSCVVRMGLENGSIASLMLPSGLITSYKAPMWHGGMLEVLHTSVSKGEENIGAIVQGGISVCFKCGNDDGVSWSPSIWALHDENNRTFEMQVELISRDSEDMVEVKYIVTLQSDVLSSELVFSNLKPSTLQLMGSFISHLTVSTPDATYAVGLEGSNYFSRPPFMSDFSIIPPVFGQTNATGSIQSWGQTTLKGLLSNLGVRGQKDATESKQEEEIEGEENDNYAQLTEKMSRIYTSAPRSFTVIDRGRRNSVVVGREGLDEIYMFSPGSNHEWYSKYAYVCVGPSAMLKPIILGPGGTWRGMQYLHNPNL
;
A
#
# COMPACT_ATOMS: atom_id res chain seq x y z
N MET A 1 -44.19 -1.66 -25.90
CA MET A 1 -44.16 -0.19 -25.79
C MET A 1 -43.43 0.17 -24.50
N ALA A 2 -42.22 0.69 -24.61
CA ALA A 2 -41.51 1.47 -23.60
C ALA A 2 -40.40 2.23 -24.35
N SER A 3 -40.37 3.54 -24.17
CA SER A 3 -39.71 4.51 -25.05
C SER A 3 -38.20 4.62 -24.82
N LEU A 4 -37.50 4.79 -25.92
CA LEU A 4 -36.11 5.25 -26.06
C LEU A 4 -35.89 6.59 -25.34
N LEU A 5 -34.97 6.63 -24.37
CA LEU A 5 -34.24 7.84 -24.00
C LEU A 5 -32.79 7.47 -23.71
N SER A 6 -31.94 7.87 -24.64
CA SER A 6 -30.48 7.85 -24.60
C SER A 6 -29.95 8.83 -23.56
N PHE A 7 -29.22 8.36 -22.55
CA PHE A 7 -28.45 9.22 -21.65
C PHE A 7 -27.09 9.53 -22.30
N SER A 8 -27.02 10.68 -22.96
CA SER A 8 -25.77 11.33 -23.35
C SER A 8 -25.05 11.88 -22.10
N LEU A 9 -23.77 11.57 -21.96
CA LEU A 9 -22.86 12.23 -21.01
C LEU A 9 -22.89 13.75 -21.23
N PRO A 10 -23.04 14.58 -20.17
CA PRO A 10 -22.74 15.99 -20.31
C PRO A 10 -21.23 16.20 -20.22
N ASN A 11 -20.63 16.56 -21.36
CA ASN A 11 -19.44 17.41 -21.39
C ASN A 11 -19.75 18.70 -20.62
N LEU A 12 -19.10 18.92 -19.48
CA LEU A 12 -19.17 20.20 -18.77
C LEU A 12 -17.83 20.94 -18.86
N ILE A 13 -17.48 21.36 -20.07
CA ILE A 13 -16.74 22.60 -20.27
C ILE A 13 -17.80 23.70 -20.29
N LYS A 14 -18.04 24.33 -19.14
CA LYS A 14 -18.82 25.57 -19.09
C LYS A 14 -17.86 26.74 -18.90
N ALA A 15 -17.47 27.35 -20.01
CA ALA A 15 -16.91 28.69 -20.00
C ALA A 15 -17.98 29.65 -19.44
N SER A 16 -17.73 30.21 -18.26
CA SER A 16 -18.46 31.36 -17.75
C SER A 16 -17.54 32.56 -17.88
N SER A 17 -17.73 33.34 -18.95
CA SER A 17 -17.23 34.71 -19.02
C SER A 17 -18.12 35.57 -18.12
N SER A 18 -17.68 35.82 -16.90
CA SER A 18 -18.18 36.91 -16.08
C SER A 18 -17.00 37.69 -15.54
N THR A 19 -16.74 38.85 -16.16
CA THR A 19 -16.00 39.94 -15.55
C THR A 19 -16.67 40.26 -14.22
N THR A 20 -15.99 40.01 -13.11
CA THR A 20 -16.50 40.39 -11.78
C THR A 20 -15.39 40.98 -10.96
N ALA A 21 -15.66 42.20 -10.49
CA ALA A 21 -14.77 43.06 -9.74
C ALA A 21 -14.33 42.44 -8.40
N THR A 22 -13.08 42.72 -8.04
CA THR A 22 -12.47 42.50 -6.73
C THR A 22 -13.34 43.11 -5.64
N THR A 23 -14.09 42.28 -4.92
CA THR A 23 -14.82 42.65 -3.71
C THR A 23 -14.42 41.69 -2.61
N THR A 24 -13.77 42.22 -1.58
CA THR A 24 -13.47 41.52 -0.32
C THR A 24 -14.77 41.08 0.33
N SER A 25 -15.08 39.78 0.25
CA SER A 25 -16.32 39.20 0.79
C SER A 25 -16.21 39.02 2.30
N THR A 26 -17.18 39.54 3.05
CA THR A 26 -17.26 39.38 4.51
C THR A 26 -17.70 37.96 4.91
N PRO A 27 -17.26 37.43 6.07
CA PRO A 27 -17.53 36.05 6.53
C PRO A 27 -18.99 35.56 6.45
N PRO A 28 -20.03 36.34 6.82
CA PRO A 28 -21.43 35.88 6.68
C PRO A 28 -21.83 35.62 5.22
N THR A 29 -21.18 36.26 4.25
CA THR A 29 -21.42 36.00 2.83
C THR A 29 -20.70 34.74 2.32
N LEU A 30 -19.56 34.38 2.92
CA LEU A 30 -18.84 33.15 2.58
C LEU A 30 -19.57 31.91 3.10
N ASP A 31 -20.07 31.93 4.34
CA ASP A 31 -20.83 30.80 4.89
C ASP A 31 -22.15 30.60 4.13
N GLN A 32 -22.80 31.69 3.70
CA GLN A 32 -23.99 31.60 2.86
C GLN A 32 -23.71 31.00 1.47
N LYS A 33 -22.54 31.30 0.88
CA LYS A 33 -22.18 30.87 -0.47
C LYS A 33 -21.57 29.46 -0.52
N PHE A 34 -20.73 29.13 0.47
CA PHE A 34 -19.88 27.94 0.49
C PHE A 34 -20.08 27.08 1.75
N GLY A 35 -20.90 27.50 2.72
CA GLY A 35 -21.19 26.69 3.90
C GLY A 35 -21.88 25.37 3.52
N ARG A 36 -21.38 24.27 4.08
CA ARG A 36 -21.90 22.91 3.87
C ARG A 36 -21.84 22.14 5.19
N LYS A 37 -22.47 20.97 5.24
CA LYS A 37 -22.41 20.14 6.45
C LYS A 37 -20.96 19.71 6.71
N GLY A 38 -20.39 20.16 7.83
CA GLY A 38 -18.98 19.93 8.18
C GLY A 38 -18.02 21.02 7.68
N ILE A 39 -18.46 22.01 6.89
CA ILE A 39 -17.63 23.14 6.43
C ILE A 39 -18.29 24.44 6.91
N LYS A 40 -17.62 25.16 7.81
CA LYS A 40 -18.14 26.38 8.40
C LYS A 40 -17.18 27.54 8.24
N PHE A 41 -17.68 28.69 7.81
CA PHE A 41 -16.90 29.92 7.72
C PHE A 41 -17.21 30.81 8.91
N THR A 42 -16.16 31.31 9.57
CA THR A 42 -16.26 32.15 10.77
C THR A 42 -15.23 33.28 10.72
N GLU A 43 -15.38 34.26 11.61
CA GLU A 43 -14.45 35.36 11.79
C GLU A 43 -13.75 35.21 13.15
N SER A 44 -12.43 35.34 13.16
CA SER A 44 -11.61 35.23 14.36
C SER A 44 -10.72 36.45 14.47
N GLY A 45 -11.21 37.51 15.12
CA GLY A 45 -10.49 38.79 15.23
C GLY A 45 -10.31 39.43 13.86
N ASP A 46 -11.42 39.65 13.13
CA ASP A 46 -11.47 40.23 11.78
C ASP A 46 -10.75 39.45 10.66
N VAL A 47 -10.26 38.24 10.96
CA VAL A 47 -9.66 37.33 9.98
C VAL A 47 -10.67 36.24 9.61
N PRO A 48 -11.01 36.06 8.31
CA PRO A 48 -11.89 34.98 7.87
C PRO A 48 -11.20 33.61 7.97
N VAL A 49 -11.89 32.67 8.58
CA VAL A 49 -11.40 31.31 8.89
C VAL A 49 -12.43 30.29 8.42
N VAL A 50 -11.94 29.18 7.86
CA VAL A 50 -12.76 28.00 7.58
C VAL A 50 -12.41 26.87 8.54
N GLU A 51 -13.44 26.23 9.07
CA GLU A 51 -13.37 25.05 9.92
C GLU A 51 -13.99 23.87 9.18
N LEU A 52 -13.20 22.80 9.03
CA LEU A 52 -13.62 21.52 8.46
C LEU A 52 -13.78 20.53 9.61
N THR A 53 -14.89 19.82 9.68
CA THR A 53 -15.15 18.77 10.68
C THR A 53 -15.85 17.58 10.04
N VAL A 54 -15.14 16.47 9.97
CA VAL A 54 -15.66 15.21 9.42
C VAL A 54 -16.49 14.44 10.45
N ARG A 55 -17.26 13.44 9.99
CA ARG A 55 -18.25 12.72 10.82
C ARG A 55 -17.66 12.10 12.08
N ASN A 56 -16.41 11.63 12.03
CA ASN A 56 -15.75 11.02 13.18
C ASN A 56 -15.24 12.04 14.22
N GLY A 57 -15.40 13.34 13.97
CA GLY A 57 -15.00 14.44 14.83
C GLY A 57 -13.63 15.06 14.53
N SER A 58 -12.84 14.48 13.62
CA SER A 58 -11.56 15.09 13.23
C SER A 58 -11.81 16.48 12.63
N SER A 59 -10.98 17.45 12.99
CA SER A 59 -11.19 18.85 12.58
C SER A 59 -9.93 19.55 12.10
N VAL A 60 -10.08 20.46 11.13
CA VAL A 60 -9.01 21.33 10.61
C VAL A 60 -9.49 22.78 10.60
N ARG A 61 -8.60 23.70 10.99
CA ARG A 61 -8.86 25.15 10.96
C ARG A 61 -7.87 25.87 10.07
N LEU A 62 -8.36 26.57 9.05
CA LEU A 62 -7.57 27.25 8.02
C LEU A 62 -7.87 28.75 8.00
N ARG A 63 -6.83 29.58 8.16
CA ARG A 63 -6.91 31.04 7.96
C ARG A 63 -6.87 31.33 6.46
N ILE A 64 -7.94 31.92 5.95
CA ILE A 64 -8.10 32.13 4.51
C ILE A 64 -7.04 33.10 3.98
N PRO A 65 -6.84 34.33 4.51
CA PRO A 65 -5.96 35.32 3.89
C PRO A 65 -4.51 34.87 3.76
N ASP A 66 -4.06 34.04 4.70
CA ASP A 66 -2.69 33.52 4.77
C ASP A 66 -2.52 32.16 4.06
N GLY A 67 -3.62 31.49 3.69
CA GLY A 67 -3.59 30.11 3.20
C GLY A 67 -2.96 29.14 4.22
N LEU A 68 -3.11 29.42 5.52
CA LEU A 68 -2.37 28.76 6.60
C LEU A 68 -3.28 27.85 7.42
N VAL A 69 -2.98 26.56 7.47
CA VAL A 69 -3.64 25.64 8.39
C VAL A 69 -3.05 25.84 9.79
N THR A 70 -3.90 26.23 10.73
CA THR A 70 -3.52 26.64 12.09
C THR A 70 -3.82 25.59 13.15
N SER A 71 -4.76 24.68 12.88
CA SER A 71 -5.12 23.61 13.82
C SER A 71 -5.47 22.36 13.03
N TYR A 72 -5.00 21.23 13.52
CA TYR A 72 -5.40 19.91 13.06
C TYR A 72 -5.56 19.00 14.27
N LYS A 73 -6.76 18.46 14.42
CA LYS A 73 -7.13 17.56 15.52
C LYS A 73 -7.67 16.26 14.93
N PRO A 74 -6.81 15.31 14.58
CA PRO A 74 -7.25 13.99 14.14
C PRO A 74 -7.84 13.19 15.31
N LYS A 75 -8.74 12.25 15.00
CA LYS A 75 -9.18 11.22 15.93
C LYS A 75 -8.03 10.25 16.21
N VAL A 76 -7.73 10.05 17.49
CA VAL A 76 -6.65 9.19 18.00
C VAL A 76 -7.28 8.07 18.84
N TYR A 77 -7.20 6.82 18.36
CA TYR A 77 -8.06 5.69 18.80
C TYR A 77 -7.87 5.17 20.24
N TRP A 78 -6.85 5.62 20.99
CA TRP A 78 -6.56 5.08 22.34
C TRP A 78 -7.04 5.96 23.51
N LYS A 79 -7.75 7.05 23.24
CA LYS A 79 -8.43 7.87 24.26
C LYS A 79 -9.90 8.01 23.91
N ASP A 80 -10.79 7.80 24.89
CA ASP A 80 -12.24 7.83 24.70
C ASP A 80 -12.76 9.17 24.13
N ASP A 81 -12.04 10.28 24.37
CA ASP A 81 -12.29 11.64 23.84
C ASP A 81 -11.16 12.16 22.90
N GLY A 82 -10.40 11.25 22.28
CA GLY A 82 -9.05 11.50 21.74
C GLY A 82 -8.90 12.40 20.51
N PHE A 83 -9.13 13.71 20.65
CA PHE A 83 -8.72 14.74 19.69
C PHE A 83 -7.58 15.58 20.28
N GLU A 84 -6.35 15.34 19.84
CA GLU A 84 -5.17 16.10 20.29
C GLU A 84 -4.76 17.10 19.21
N GLU A 85 -4.35 18.31 19.61
CA GLU A 85 -3.78 19.28 18.68
C GLU A 85 -2.38 18.85 18.28
N VAL A 86 -2.18 18.60 16.98
CA VAL A 86 -0.93 18.04 16.46
C VAL A 86 -0.06 19.10 15.79
N LEU A 87 -0.60 20.30 15.53
CA LEU A 87 0.15 21.40 14.96
C LEU A 87 0.64 22.35 16.06
N CYS A 88 1.85 22.86 15.88
CA CYS A 88 2.41 23.91 16.71
C CYS A 88 2.15 25.26 16.02
N THR A 89 1.45 26.16 16.72
CA THR A 89 1.29 27.56 16.31
C THR A 89 1.68 28.50 17.43
N VAL A 90 2.39 29.58 17.10
CA VAL A 90 2.82 30.62 18.03
C VAL A 90 2.41 32.00 17.53
N PRO A 91 2.11 32.97 18.43
CA PRO A 91 1.82 34.34 18.03
C PRO A 91 3.02 34.97 17.31
N GLY A 92 2.80 35.55 16.12
CA GLY A 92 3.82 36.12 15.24
C GLY A 92 4.03 37.63 15.35
N GLY A 93 3.17 38.35 16.08
CA GLY A 93 3.10 39.81 16.16
C GLY A 93 1.64 40.27 16.31
N THR A 94 1.32 41.51 15.93
CA THR A 94 -0.07 41.96 15.76
C THR A 94 -0.69 41.20 14.58
N ASP A 95 -1.73 40.41 14.87
CA ASP A 95 -2.58 39.61 13.96
C ASP A 95 -1.93 38.51 13.09
N SER A 96 -0.61 38.31 13.18
CA SER A 96 0.10 37.24 12.47
C SER A 96 0.28 36.00 13.34
N ILE A 97 0.17 34.82 12.72
CA ILE A 97 0.41 33.50 13.35
C ILE A 97 1.59 32.84 12.65
N LYS A 98 2.47 32.23 13.44
CA LYS A 98 3.57 31.39 12.96
C LYS A 98 3.30 29.93 13.31
N GLY A 99 3.85 29.01 12.54
CA GLY A 99 3.65 27.57 12.69
C GLY A 99 2.59 27.01 11.75
N GLY A 100 1.96 25.91 12.13
CA GLY A 100 0.94 25.26 11.33
C GLY A 100 1.48 24.60 10.05
N ILE A 101 0.60 24.42 9.07
CA ILE A 101 0.95 23.93 7.72
C ILE A 101 0.69 25.04 6.72
N GLY A 102 1.74 25.41 5.98
CA GLY A 102 1.66 26.49 4.99
C GLY A 102 2.42 26.18 3.72
N LEU A 103 1.97 26.81 2.63
CA LEU A 103 2.61 26.78 1.34
C LEU A 103 3.60 27.93 1.21
N VAL A 104 4.83 27.62 0.82
CA VAL A 104 5.85 28.58 0.43
C VAL A 104 6.05 28.48 -1.07
N LEU A 105 5.96 29.61 -1.77
CA LEU A 105 6.21 29.73 -3.20
C LEU A 105 7.03 31.01 -3.44
N ASN A 106 8.24 30.86 -3.94
CA ASN A 106 9.10 31.99 -4.30
C ASN A 106 9.51 31.88 -5.77
N ASP A 107 9.46 33.01 -6.48
CA ASP A 107 9.97 33.12 -7.84
C ASP A 107 11.48 33.39 -7.79
N VAL A 108 12.23 32.55 -8.50
CA VAL A 108 13.71 32.62 -8.60
C VAL A 108 14.15 32.71 -10.06
N SER A 109 13.28 33.23 -10.94
CA SER A 109 13.56 33.39 -12.37
C SER A 109 14.66 34.42 -12.66
N GLU A 110 14.91 35.37 -11.76
CA GLU A 110 16.01 36.33 -11.88
C GLU A 110 17.29 35.84 -11.18
N PRO A 111 18.39 35.61 -11.92
CA PRO A 111 19.64 35.12 -11.35
C PRO A 111 20.26 36.16 -10.39
N GLY A 112 20.49 35.76 -9.14
CA GLY A 112 21.09 36.61 -8.10
C GLY A 112 20.09 37.28 -7.15
N SER A 113 18.78 37.17 -7.40
CA SER A 113 17.76 37.56 -6.43
C SER A 113 17.63 36.51 -5.33
N LYS A 114 17.61 36.93 -4.06
CA LYS A 114 17.09 36.07 -2.97
C LYS A 114 15.60 35.96 -3.24
N GLY A 115 15.18 34.91 -3.95
CA GLY A 115 13.86 34.78 -4.61
C GLY A 115 12.72 35.53 -3.91
N SER A 116 11.96 36.31 -4.68
CA SER A 116 10.87 37.09 -4.12
C SER A 116 9.72 36.17 -3.73
N PRO A 117 9.14 36.33 -2.52
CA PRO A 117 7.90 35.65 -2.18
C PRO A 117 6.84 36.00 -3.21
N LEU A 118 6.25 35.00 -3.84
CA LEU A 118 5.04 35.21 -4.65
C LEU A 118 3.89 35.56 -3.70
N CYS A 119 2.88 36.30 -4.19
CA CYS A 119 1.72 36.76 -3.43
C CYS A 119 1.06 35.58 -2.69
N THR A 120 1.43 35.38 -1.42
CA THR A 120 0.91 34.32 -0.54
C THR A 120 -0.10 34.87 0.47
N SER A 121 -0.55 36.12 0.28
CA SER A 121 -1.33 36.92 1.26
C SER A 121 -2.71 37.38 0.77
N GLU A 122 -3.21 36.85 -0.36
CA GLU A 122 -4.51 37.25 -0.95
C GLU A 122 -5.30 36.04 -1.48
N TRP A 123 -5.47 35.01 -0.65
CA TRP A 123 -6.25 33.84 -1.03
C TRP A 123 -7.75 34.11 -0.99
N VAL A 124 -8.47 33.59 -1.98
CA VAL A 124 -9.92 33.64 -2.07
C VAL A 124 -10.49 32.23 -2.18
N VAL A 125 -11.59 31.95 -1.49
CA VAL A 125 -12.29 30.67 -1.60
C VAL A 125 -12.89 30.55 -3.00
N LYS A 126 -12.46 29.54 -3.74
CA LYS A 126 -12.88 29.29 -5.12
C LYS A 126 -13.98 28.24 -5.18
N ASP A 127 -13.79 27.15 -4.43
CA ASP A 127 -14.76 26.05 -4.38
C ASP A 127 -14.66 25.26 -3.05
N VAL A 128 -15.71 24.49 -2.76
CA VAL A 128 -15.80 23.59 -1.61
C VAL A 128 -16.51 22.31 -2.01
N ASP A 129 -16.02 21.19 -1.49
CA ASP A 129 -16.63 19.88 -1.73
C ASP A 129 -16.87 19.14 -0.41
N SER A 130 -17.96 18.38 -0.35
CA SER A 130 -18.38 17.63 0.82
C SER A 130 -19.02 16.32 0.37
N ASP A 131 -18.26 15.24 0.47
CA ASP A 131 -18.79 13.90 0.27
C ASP A 131 -19.22 13.32 1.62
N SER A 132 -20.52 13.36 1.87
CA SER A 132 -21.16 12.68 3.00
C SER A 132 -20.62 13.06 4.39
N ILE A 133 -19.83 14.13 4.52
CA ILE A 133 -19.06 14.52 5.73
C ILE A 133 -17.91 13.53 6.06
N ASP A 134 -17.64 12.57 5.19
CA ASP A 134 -16.50 11.66 5.33
C ASP A 134 -15.26 12.22 4.63
N ALA A 135 -15.45 13.03 3.57
CA ALA A 135 -14.40 13.81 2.95
C ALA A 135 -14.86 15.26 2.75
N LEU A 136 -14.06 16.21 3.23
CA LEU A 136 -14.33 17.63 3.11
C LEU A 136 -13.16 18.31 2.42
N GLN A 137 -13.43 19.25 1.52
CA GLN A 137 -12.39 19.95 0.78
C GLN A 137 -12.72 21.44 0.62
N VAL A 138 -11.69 22.27 0.72
CA VAL A 138 -11.74 23.69 0.36
C VAL A 138 -10.61 23.98 -0.64
N GLU A 139 -10.96 24.65 -1.73
CA GLU A 139 -10.02 25.17 -2.72
C GLU A 139 -9.89 26.70 -2.55
N LEU A 140 -8.66 27.15 -2.27
CA LEU A 140 -8.27 28.54 -2.28
C LEU A 140 -7.56 28.87 -3.60
N GLY A 141 -7.93 29.97 -4.24
CA GLY A 141 -7.29 30.49 -5.44
C GLY A 141 -6.55 31.80 -5.16
N CYS A 142 -5.41 31.97 -5.82
CA CYS A 142 -4.66 33.23 -5.86
C CYS A 142 -4.03 33.40 -7.25
N THR A 143 -4.04 34.63 -7.77
CA THR A 143 -3.38 34.97 -9.03
C THR A 143 -2.19 35.87 -8.73
N CYS A 144 -0.98 35.41 -9.04
CA CYS A 144 0.24 36.18 -8.84
C CYS A 144 0.93 36.44 -10.19
N GLY A 145 0.76 37.65 -10.72
CA GLY A 145 1.25 38.01 -12.04
C GLY A 145 0.61 37.14 -13.13
N ASN A 146 1.42 36.29 -13.77
CA ASN A 146 0.95 35.35 -14.81
C ASN A 146 0.67 33.94 -14.29
N LEU A 147 0.84 33.69 -12.99
CA LEU A 147 0.61 32.39 -12.37
C LEU A 147 -0.78 32.35 -11.75
N ASP A 148 -1.52 31.28 -12.06
CA ASP A 148 -2.74 30.92 -11.36
C ASP A 148 -2.42 29.80 -10.37
N ILE A 149 -2.64 30.03 -9.09
CA ILE A 149 -2.24 29.16 -7.99
C ILE A 149 -3.50 28.73 -7.25
N ASN A 150 -3.74 27.42 -7.18
CA ASN A 150 -4.81 26.85 -6.38
C ASN A 150 -4.19 26.02 -5.24
N TYR A 151 -4.60 26.30 -4.00
CA TYR A 151 -4.21 25.57 -2.81
C TYR A 151 -5.43 24.86 -2.25
N ILE A 152 -5.35 23.54 -2.17
CA ILE A 152 -6.45 22.65 -1.84
C ILE A 152 -6.14 22.02 -0.50
N VAL A 153 -7.08 22.14 0.45
CA VAL A 153 -7.01 21.49 1.76
C VAL A 153 -8.17 20.52 1.87
N SER A 154 -7.86 19.24 1.99
CA SER A 154 -8.84 18.16 2.13
C SER A 154 -8.67 17.46 3.48
N LEU A 155 -9.78 17.19 4.16
CA LEU A 155 -9.85 16.49 5.42
C LEU A 155 -10.63 15.19 5.26
N TYR A 156 -10.04 14.10 5.76
CA TYR A 156 -10.60 12.76 5.85
C TYR A 156 -10.66 12.33 7.32
N PRO A 157 -11.28 11.18 7.66
CA PRO A 157 -11.44 10.75 9.04
C PRO A 157 -10.10 10.60 9.78
N LEU A 158 -9.05 10.10 9.09
CA LEU A 158 -7.75 9.76 9.69
C LEU A 158 -6.55 10.47 9.07
N SER A 159 -6.80 11.33 8.08
CA SER A 159 -5.74 12.01 7.35
C SER A 159 -6.17 13.37 6.85
N MET A 160 -5.19 14.20 6.56
CA MET A 160 -5.37 15.46 5.87
C MET A 160 -4.43 15.55 4.68
N VAL A 161 -4.85 16.26 3.64
CA VAL A 161 -4.09 16.48 2.43
C VAL A 161 -4.05 17.97 2.15
N THR A 162 -2.86 18.47 1.86
CA THR A 162 -2.64 19.82 1.33
C THR A 162 -2.00 19.68 -0.04
N ALA A 163 -2.62 20.22 -1.07
CA ALA A 163 -2.12 20.17 -2.43
C ALA A 163 -2.05 21.56 -3.05
N VAL A 164 -1.10 21.76 -3.96
CA VAL A 164 -0.92 22.98 -4.73
C VAL A 164 -0.94 22.64 -6.21
N VAL A 165 -1.66 23.46 -6.98
CA VAL A 165 -1.67 23.43 -8.44
C VAL A 165 -1.26 24.81 -8.92
N VAL A 166 -0.14 24.89 -9.62
CA VAL A 166 0.36 26.14 -10.23
C VAL A 166 0.23 26.02 -11.73
N LYS A 167 -0.42 26.99 -12.38
CA LYS A 167 -0.52 27.07 -13.84
C LYS A 167 0.13 28.36 -14.34
N ASN A 168 1.04 28.24 -15.30
CA ASN A 168 1.68 29.40 -15.91
C ASN A 168 0.90 29.84 -17.15
N ASN A 169 0.15 30.94 -17.03
CA ASN A 169 -0.58 31.55 -18.14
C ASN A 169 0.26 32.63 -18.88
N GLY A 170 1.54 32.79 -18.50
CA GLY A 170 2.46 33.76 -19.07
C GLY A 170 3.12 33.28 -20.36
N ARG A 171 4.02 34.11 -20.90
CA ARG A 171 4.78 33.82 -22.13
C ARG A 171 6.20 33.32 -21.87
N LYS A 172 6.67 33.34 -20.62
CA LYS A 172 8.01 32.93 -20.22
C LYS A 172 7.91 31.82 -19.17
N ALA A 173 8.89 30.90 -19.17
CA ALA A 173 9.02 29.92 -18.11
C ALA A 173 9.32 30.61 -16.78
N VAL A 174 8.80 30.05 -15.68
CA VAL A 174 9.03 30.55 -14.32
C VAL A 174 9.72 29.48 -13.51
N ASN A 175 10.79 29.86 -12.80
CA ASN A 175 11.53 28.99 -11.89
C ASN A 175 11.03 29.21 -10.47
N LEU A 176 10.45 28.18 -9.87
CA LEU A 176 9.81 28.25 -8.56
C LEU A 176 10.59 27.42 -7.54
N THR A 177 10.93 28.04 -6.42
CA THR A 177 11.21 27.26 -5.20
C THR A 177 9.92 27.14 -4.42
N SER A 178 9.62 25.93 -3.97
CA SER A 178 8.34 25.64 -3.32
C SER A 178 8.52 24.68 -2.16
N ALA A 179 7.74 24.84 -1.12
CA ALA A 179 7.63 23.87 -0.04
C ALA A 179 6.24 23.89 0.59
N ILE A 180 5.78 22.73 1.03
CA ILE A 180 4.65 22.63 1.98
C ILE A 180 5.28 22.28 3.33
N LEU A 181 5.35 23.23 4.25
CA LEU A 181 6.05 23.04 5.51
C LEU A 181 5.06 22.87 6.66
N SER A 182 5.31 21.87 7.49
CA SER A 182 4.42 21.47 8.59
C SER A 182 5.15 21.55 9.91
N HIS A 183 4.61 22.32 10.84
CA HIS A 183 5.13 22.45 12.19
C HIS A 183 4.36 21.51 13.13
N PHE A 184 4.89 20.31 13.36
CA PHE A 184 4.27 19.35 14.26
C PHE A 184 4.61 19.66 15.71
N LYS A 185 3.60 19.60 16.56
CA LYS A 185 3.72 19.68 18.02
C LYS A 185 4.09 18.30 18.56
N PHE A 186 5.18 18.26 19.31
CA PHE A 186 5.72 17.07 19.96
C PHE A 186 5.71 17.28 21.46
N LYS A 187 5.45 16.22 22.23
CA LYS A 187 5.37 16.32 23.70
C LYS A 187 6.74 16.49 24.34
N SER A 188 7.79 15.95 23.73
CA SER A 188 9.14 15.96 24.30
C SER A 188 10.21 15.96 23.22
N ARG A 189 11.32 16.66 23.50
CA ARG A 189 12.57 16.54 22.72
C ARG A 189 13.25 15.17 22.85
N ARG A 190 12.96 14.45 23.94
CA ARG A 190 13.46 13.09 24.17
C ARG A 190 12.41 12.12 23.62
N GLY A 191 12.81 11.25 22.71
CA GLY A 191 11.89 10.35 22.01
C GLY A 191 11.27 10.92 20.73
N SER A 192 11.82 12.03 20.21
CA SER A 192 11.48 12.61 18.91
C SER A 192 12.42 12.11 17.83
N ALA A 193 11.90 11.48 16.77
CA ALA A 193 12.71 10.96 15.67
C ALA A 193 11.98 11.02 14.31
N ILE A 194 12.74 10.88 13.22
CA ILE A 194 12.21 10.54 11.90
C ILE A 194 12.67 9.12 11.52
N GLN A 195 11.78 8.33 10.93
CA GLN A 195 12.07 7.04 10.33
C GLN A 195 11.83 7.08 8.82
N GLY A 196 12.65 6.32 8.09
CA GLY A 196 12.51 6.14 6.64
C GLY A 196 13.55 6.89 5.79
N LEU A 197 14.42 7.72 6.40
CA LEU A 197 15.43 8.49 5.68
C LEU A 197 16.77 7.79 5.52
N LYS A 198 16.91 6.54 6.01
CA LYS A 198 18.13 5.75 5.85
C LYS A 198 18.51 5.58 4.38
N GLY A 199 19.79 5.78 4.07
CA GLY A 199 20.37 5.75 2.73
C GLY A 199 20.16 7.04 1.93
N CYS A 200 19.44 8.04 2.46
CA CYS A 200 19.23 9.30 1.75
C CYS A 200 20.43 10.22 1.92
N SER A 201 20.86 10.83 0.81
CA SER A 201 21.80 11.94 0.86
C SER A 201 21.11 13.20 1.40
N TYR A 202 21.84 13.97 2.19
CA TYR A 202 21.37 15.23 2.75
C TYR A 202 22.51 16.25 2.87
N ARG A 203 22.12 17.51 3.02
CA ARG A 203 23.04 18.61 3.35
C ARG A 203 22.39 19.59 4.33
N ALA A 204 23.21 20.27 5.11
CA ALA A 204 22.73 21.36 5.95
C ALA A 204 22.19 22.49 5.06
N HIS A 205 20.99 22.99 5.36
CA HIS A 205 20.37 24.03 4.55
C HIS A 205 19.32 24.80 5.36
N PRO A 206 19.23 26.13 5.20
CA PRO A 206 18.20 26.91 5.86
C PRO A 206 16.79 26.58 5.31
N PRO A 207 15.72 26.77 6.11
CA PRO A 207 14.35 26.73 5.59
C PRO A 207 14.13 27.82 4.53
N LEU A 208 13.15 27.61 3.65
CA LEU A 208 12.68 28.70 2.79
C LEU A 208 12.08 29.82 3.67
N SER A 209 12.43 31.06 3.35
CA SER A 209 11.85 32.23 4.00
C SER A 209 10.34 32.23 3.82
N SER A 210 9.61 32.35 4.92
CA SER A 210 8.13 32.34 4.94
C SER A 210 7.61 33.26 6.06
N SER A 211 6.40 33.78 5.89
CA SER A 211 5.73 34.62 6.89
C SER A 211 5.34 33.82 8.16
N PHE A 212 5.06 32.53 7.99
CA PHE A 212 4.61 31.64 9.05
C PHE A 212 5.73 30.80 9.68
N GLY A 213 6.97 30.86 9.20
CA GLY A 213 8.08 30.08 9.80
C GLY A 213 8.32 30.45 11.26
N ILE A 214 8.33 29.45 12.17
CA ILE A 214 8.63 29.68 13.59
C ILE A 214 10.10 30.07 13.77
N LEU A 215 11.00 29.35 13.11
CA LEU A 215 12.43 29.66 13.07
C LEU A 215 12.75 30.49 11.84
N SER A 216 13.44 31.60 12.02
CA SER A 216 14.03 32.30 10.87
C SER A 216 15.15 31.47 10.24
N PRO A 217 15.44 31.64 8.93
CA PRO A 217 16.54 30.94 8.26
C PRO A 217 17.89 31.03 9.00
N ALA A 218 18.21 32.22 9.52
CA ALA A 218 19.42 32.44 10.30
C ALA A 218 19.37 31.76 11.67
N GLU A 219 18.20 31.70 12.32
CA GLU A 219 18.06 30.96 13.58
C GLU A 219 18.15 29.46 13.37
N ALA A 220 17.59 28.90 12.30
CA ALA A 220 17.63 27.46 12.03
C ALA A 220 19.07 26.94 11.85
N MET A 221 19.96 27.74 11.27
CA MET A 221 21.35 27.37 10.98
C MET A 221 22.34 27.65 12.12
N LYS A 222 21.93 28.36 13.19
CA LYS A 222 22.85 28.62 14.32
C LYS A 222 23.21 27.32 15.04
N PRO A 223 24.49 27.07 15.37
CA PRO A 223 24.87 25.90 16.16
C PRO A 223 24.22 25.92 17.55
N GLU A 224 23.98 24.74 18.11
CA GLU A 224 23.45 24.61 19.47
C GLU A 224 24.57 24.87 20.49
N PRO A 225 24.34 25.66 21.56
CA PRO A 225 25.35 25.87 22.59
C PRO A 225 25.70 24.52 23.25
N SER A 226 26.99 24.20 23.28
CA SER A 226 27.51 22.96 23.83
C SER A 226 27.27 22.89 25.35
N GLY A 227 26.29 22.09 25.77
CA GLY A 227 26.08 21.75 27.17
C GLY A 227 27.04 20.65 27.65
N TRP A 228 27.34 20.62 28.95
CA TRP A 228 28.25 19.68 29.62
C TRP A 228 27.95 18.18 29.34
N PHE A 229 26.75 17.84 28.84
CA PHE A 229 26.31 16.46 28.58
C PHE A 229 25.98 16.16 27.11
N SER A 230 26.55 16.89 26.14
CA SER A 230 26.35 16.64 24.71
C SER A 230 27.25 15.51 24.18
N PHE A 231 27.09 14.28 24.69
CA PHE A 231 27.60 13.09 24.00
C PHE A 231 26.67 12.78 22.82
N GLY A 232 27.19 12.86 21.59
CA GLY A 232 26.46 12.57 20.35
C GLY A 232 26.01 13.78 19.53
N SER A 233 26.65 14.95 19.65
CA SER A 233 26.48 16.02 18.66
C SER A 233 27.02 15.53 17.31
N GLU A 234 26.17 15.44 16.28
CA GLU A 234 26.63 15.38 14.89
C GLU A 234 27.66 16.50 14.72
N SER A 235 28.88 16.14 14.28
CA SER A 235 29.93 17.10 13.93
C SER A 235 29.34 18.14 12.99
N GLU A 236 29.60 19.43 13.23
CA GLU A 236 29.15 20.55 12.38
C GLU A 236 29.30 20.18 10.90
N ILE A 237 28.18 19.79 10.27
CA ILE A 237 28.16 19.48 8.85
C ILE A 237 28.35 20.82 8.17
N LYS A 238 29.48 20.98 7.47
CA LYS A 238 29.74 22.19 6.69
C LYS A 238 28.58 22.39 5.72
N GLU A 239 28.15 23.64 5.54
CA GLU A 239 26.96 24.03 4.77
C GLU A 239 26.95 23.47 3.33
N ASP A 240 28.13 23.12 2.79
CA ASP A 240 28.31 22.56 1.44
C ASP A 240 28.72 21.07 1.37
N SER A 241 28.83 20.36 2.50
CA SER A 241 29.15 18.93 2.47
C SER A 241 27.91 18.05 2.37
N TRP A 242 27.94 17.08 1.46
CA TRP A 242 26.94 16.02 1.36
C TRP A 242 27.26 14.88 2.33
N THR A 243 26.23 14.38 2.99
CA THR A 243 26.33 13.22 3.90
C THR A 243 25.19 12.26 3.59
N VAL A 244 25.37 10.97 3.89
CA VAL A 244 24.32 9.95 3.74
C VAL A 244 23.83 9.58 5.14
N GLU A 245 22.52 9.48 5.30
CA GLU A 245 21.91 9.03 6.56
C GLU A 245 22.08 7.52 6.70
N ASP A 246 22.98 7.08 7.58
CA ASP A 246 23.22 5.65 7.80
C ASP A 246 22.30 5.06 8.88
N GLU A 247 21.77 5.91 9.75
CA GLU A 247 20.95 5.52 10.88
C GLU A 247 19.52 5.19 10.47
N LEU A 248 18.91 4.21 11.15
CA LEU A 248 17.50 3.86 10.94
C LEU A 248 16.56 4.98 11.40
N TYR A 249 16.97 5.71 12.43
CA TYR A 249 16.21 6.80 13.04
C TYR A 249 17.06 8.07 13.09
N THR A 250 16.57 9.13 12.45
CA THR A 250 17.12 10.47 12.63
C THR A 250 16.63 11.03 13.97
N ILE A 251 17.52 11.11 14.96
CA ILE A 251 17.16 11.61 16.30
C ILE A 251 17.04 13.13 16.28
N LEU A 252 15.86 13.66 16.62
CA LEU A 252 15.57 15.10 16.53
C LEU A 252 15.90 15.87 17.80
N ARG A 253 16.51 15.24 18.82
CA ARG A 253 16.76 15.85 20.14
C ARG A 253 17.57 17.16 20.06
N ASN A 254 18.59 17.16 19.21
CA ASN A 254 19.47 18.30 19.03
C ASN A 254 18.96 19.16 17.88
N LYS A 255 19.42 20.40 17.84
CA LYS A 255 19.08 21.32 16.76
C LYS A 255 19.69 20.85 15.44
N LEU A 256 18.88 20.82 14.38
CA LEU A 256 19.34 20.52 13.02
C LEU A 256 18.44 21.23 12.00
N SER A 257 19.01 21.53 10.83
CA SER A 257 18.27 22.04 9.67
C SER A 257 18.93 21.51 8.41
N ARG A 258 18.24 20.61 7.71
CA ARG A 258 18.80 19.92 6.55
C ARG A 258 17.75 19.60 5.49
N VAL A 259 18.24 19.43 4.26
CA VAL A 259 17.43 19.00 3.12
C VAL A 259 17.94 17.63 2.67
N TYR A 260 17.03 16.66 2.61
CA TYR A 260 17.26 15.33 2.08
C TYR A 260 16.89 15.31 0.60
N THR A 261 17.85 14.94 -0.24
CA THR A 261 17.69 14.86 -1.69
C THR A 261 18.90 14.21 -2.35
N ALA A 262 18.72 13.70 -3.56
CA ALA A 262 19.82 13.46 -4.48
C ALA A 262 20.60 14.77 -4.78
N PRO A 263 21.94 14.74 -4.77
CA PRO A 263 22.77 15.86 -5.19
C PRO A 263 22.38 16.38 -6.59
N PRO A 264 22.40 17.71 -6.86
CA PRO A 264 22.02 18.27 -8.16
C PRO A 264 22.76 17.63 -9.35
N MET A 265 24.05 17.32 -9.19
CA MET A 265 24.84 16.64 -10.22
C MET A 265 24.35 15.21 -10.50
N GLU A 266 23.79 14.54 -9.50
CA GLU A 266 23.23 13.20 -9.68
C GLU A 266 21.88 13.24 -10.38
N ARG A 267 21.09 14.30 -10.17
CA ARG A 267 19.80 14.51 -10.84
C ARG A 267 19.89 14.68 -12.36
N LEU A 268 21.09 15.00 -12.87
CA LEU A 268 21.35 15.07 -14.31
C LEU A 268 21.42 13.69 -14.97
N LYS A 269 21.57 12.62 -14.19
CA LYS A 269 21.54 11.25 -14.71
C LYS A 269 20.11 10.88 -15.09
N ARG A 270 19.97 10.01 -16.10
CA ARG A 270 18.67 9.47 -16.52
C ARG A 270 17.95 8.73 -15.38
N ILE A 271 18.70 8.06 -14.51
CA ILE A 271 18.22 7.33 -13.34
C ILE A 271 19.12 7.72 -12.16
N TYR A 272 18.50 8.11 -11.05
CA TYR A 272 19.18 8.46 -9.81
C TYR A 272 18.30 8.14 -8.61
N ASN A 273 18.93 7.99 -7.44
CA ASN A 273 18.21 7.68 -6.21
C ASN A 273 17.50 8.93 -5.69
N THR A 274 16.18 8.86 -5.55
CA THR A 274 15.39 9.91 -4.89
C THR A 274 15.15 9.55 -3.43
N PRO A 275 14.93 10.52 -2.53
CA PRO A 275 14.44 10.22 -1.18
C PRO A 275 13.18 9.36 -1.23
N PRO A 276 12.76 8.71 -0.15
CA PRO A 276 11.50 7.98 -0.17
C PRO A 276 10.30 8.92 -0.37
N THR A 277 9.24 8.41 -0.99
CA THR A 277 7.96 9.12 -1.12
C THR A 277 7.22 9.20 0.22
N LYS A 278 7.57 8.32 1.18
CA LYS A 278 6.97 8.25 2.51
C LYS A 278 8.04 8.25 3.61
N TYR A 279 7.77 8.96 4.69
CA TYR A 279 8.57 8.90 5.92
C TYR A 279 7.66 9.12 7.13
N GLU A 280 8.16 8.77 8.32
CA GLU A 280 7.37 8.77 9.54
C GLU A 280 8.02 9.66 10.59
N THR A 281 7.24 10.54 11.21
CA THR A 281 7.66 11.29 12.39
C THR A 281 7.19 10.53 13.63
N ILE A 282 8.07 10.42 14.63
CA ILE A 282 7.84 9.61 15.83
C ILE A 282 7.92 10.53 17.04
N ASP A 283 6.82 10.66 17.80
CA ASP A 283 6.79 11.32 19.10
C ASP A 283 6.42 10.32 20.20
N GLN A 284 7.44 9.74 20.85
CA GLN A 284 7.22 8.78 21.93
C GLN A 284 6.52 9.36 23.15
N GLY A 285 6.60 10.68 23.35
CA GLY A 285 5.95 11.31 24.49
C GLY A 285 4.43 11.28 24.36
N SER A 286 3.92 11.55 23.17
CA SER A 286 2.48 11.47 22.87
C SER A 286 2.03 10.06 22.51
N GLY A 287 2.93 9.20 22.01
CA GLY A 287 2.55 7.91 21.44
C GLY A 287 2.10 8.02 19.98
N LEU A 288 2.28 9.17 19.35
CA LEU A 288 1.83 9.44 17.98
C LEU A 288 2.95 9.23 16.97
N ILE A 289 2.58 8.62 15.84
CA ILE A 289 3.38 8.60 14.62
C ILE A 289 2.62 9.36 13.54
N PHE A 290 3.28 10.27 12.84
CA PHE A 290 2.72 10.87 11.62
C PHE A 290 3.42 10.32 10.40
N ARG A 291 2.66 9.63 9.57
CA ARG A 291 3.13 9.25 8.23
C ARG A 291 2.93 10.42 7.29
N VAL A 292 4.03 10.92 6.73
CA VAL A 292 4.05 11.99 5.74
C VAL A 292 4.35 11.40 4.37
N ILE A 293 3.45 11.63 3.42
CA ILE A 293 3.60 11.19 2.03
C ILE A 293 3.73 12.42 1.15
N ARG A 294 4.80 12.50 0.35
CA ARG A 294 5.06 13.58 -0.60
C ARG A 294 4.66 13.20 -2.01
N MET A 295 4.18 14.17 -2.78
CA MET A 295 3.91 14.01 -4.22
C MET A 295 4.36 15.27 -4.96
N GLY A 296 4.99 15.11 -6.13
CA GLY A 296 5.37 16.25 -7.01
C GLY A 296 6.55 17.10 -6.55
N TYR A 297 7.23 16.71 -5.47
CA TYR A 297 8.42 17.37 -4.91
C TYR A 297 9.55 16.36 -4.80
N ASP A 298 10.80 16.73 -5.06
CA ASP A 298 11.95 15.82 -4.97
C ASP A 298 12.70 15.89 -3.63
N ASP A 299 12.54 16.99 -2.89
CA ASP A 299 13.30 17.27 -1.68
C ASP A 299 12.42 17.06 -0.44
N ILE A 300 13.03 16.67 0.68
CA ILE A 300 12.39 16.67 2.01
C ILE A 300 13.16 17.64 2.89
N TYR A 301 12.47 18.66 3.41
CA TYR A 301 13.03 19.54 4.41
C TYR A 301 12.77 18.97 5.80
N LEU A 302 13.79 19.02 6.66
CA LEU A 302 13.69 18.61 8.06
C LEU A 302 14.46 19.58 8.94
N ALA A 303 13.77 20.10 9.96
CA ALA A 303 14.38 20.91 10.99
C ALA A 303 13.84 20.60 12.38
N SER A 304 14.76 20.62 13.33
CA SER A 304 14.50 20.56 14.76
C SER A 304 15.04 21.83 15.43
N PRO A 305 14.26 22.52 16.26
CA PRO A 305 14.72 23.67 17.03
C PRO A 305 15.70 23.30 18.16
N GLY A 306 15.82 22.02 18.54
CA GLY A 306 16.60 21.61 19.71
C GLY A 306 16.18 22.36 20.99
N SER A 307 17.16 22.77 21.80
CA SER A 307 16.92 23.60 23.01
C SER A 307 16.25 24.96 22.74
N LEU A 308 16.32 25.48 21.50
CA LEU A 308 15.74 26.77 21.13
C LEU A 308 14.21 26.77 21.12
N SER A 309 13.57 25.60 21.13
CA SER A 309 12.12 25.44 21.29
C SER A 309 11.56 26.18 22.51
N GLN A 310 12.31 26.21 23.61
CA GLN A 310 11.91 26.84 24.88
C GLN A 310 11.65 28.35 24.75
N LYS A 311 12.23 29.01 23.74
CA LYS A 311 11.98 30.43 23.44
C LYS A 311 10.54 30.67 22.96
N TYR A 312 9.92 29.67 22.36
CA TYR A 312 8.64 29.77 21.66
C TYR A 312 7.47 29.13 22.42
N GLY A 313 7.73 28.44 23.52
CA GLY A 313 6.70 27.85 24.36
C GLY A 313 7.20 26.69 25.21
N LYS A 314 6.26 26.02 25.89
CA LYS A 314 6.52 24.80 26.66
C LYS A 314 6.58 23.54 25.79
N ASP A 315 5.91 23.59 24.64
CA ASP A 315 5.80 22.47 23.73
C ASP A 315 7.04 22.34 22.85
N TYR A 316 7.43 21.12 22.55
CA TYR A 316 8.44 20.86 21.55
C TYR A 316 7.80 20.85 20.16
N PHE A 317 8.55 21.17 19.11
CA PHE A 317 8.03 21.12 17.75
C PHE A 317 9.13 20.78 16.76
N ILE A 318 8.72 20.28 15.61
CA ILE A 318 9.60 20.00 14.47
C ILE A 318 9.00 20.64 13.22
N CYS A 319 9.83 21.02 12.26
CA CYS A 319 9.38 21.51 10.96
C CYS A 319 9.80 20.51 9.89
N THR A 320 8.85 19.96 9.15
CA THR A 320 9.16 19.04 8.06
C THR A 320 8.12 19.13 6.95
N GLY A 321 8.52 18.73 5.75
CA GLY A 321 7.61 18.67 4.62
C GLY A 321 8.34 18.55 3.28
N PRO A 322 7.59 18.29 2.20
CA PRO A 322 8.14 18.21 0.87
C PRO A 322 8.51 19.59 0.33
N ALA A 323 9.59 19.64 -0.43
CA ALA A 323 10.10 20.88 -0.99
C ALA A 323 10.83 20.67 -2.33
N SER A 324 11.06 21.78 -3.01
CA SER A 324 11.95 21.96 -4.14
C SER A 324 12.75 23.22 -3.84
N MET A 325 13.94 23.02 -3.26
CA MET A 325 14.79 24.07 -2.73
C MET A 325 16.11 24.16 -3.48
N LEU A 326 16.72 23.02 -3.79
CA LEU A 326 18.05 23.01 -4.41
C LEU A 326 17.99 23.11 -5.93
N VAL A 327 17.00 22.43 -6.52
CA VAL A 327 16.71 22.47 -7.94
C VAL A 327 15.29 23.01 -8.07
N PRO A 328 15.12 24.28 -8.48
CA PRO A 328 13.81 24.90 -8.66
C PRO A 328 12.95 24.14 -9.68
N VAL A 329 11.64 24.16 -9.47
CA VAL A 329 10.66 23.67 -10.45
C VAL A 329 10.56 24.66 -11.60
N VAL A 330 10.72 24.19 -12.83
CA VAL A 330 10.51 25.02 -14.03
C VAL A 330 9.09 24.77 -14.54
N VAL A 331 8.26 25.83 -14.60
CA VAL A 331 6.90 25.76 -15.15
C VAL A 331 6.86 26.53 -16.47
N ASN A 332 6.75 25.82 -17.60
CA ASN A 332 6.74 26.45 -18.92
C ASN A 332 5.40 27.14 -19.23
N PRO A 333 5.37 28.08 -20.19
CA PRO A 333 4.14 28.70 -20.67
C PRO A 333 3.05 27.67 -21.05
N GLY A 334 1.86 27.80 -20.47
CA GLY A 334 0.72 26.91 -20.70
C GLY A 334 0.75 25.60 -19.91
N GLU A 335 1.86 25.27 -19.23
CA GLU A 335 1.98 24.09 -18.39
C GLU A 335 1.47 24.33 -16.96
N GLY A 336 1.14 23.23 -16.29
CA GLY A 336 0.79 23.21 -14.88
C GLY A 336 1.67 22.26 -14.10
N TRP A 337 2.07 22.67 -12.91
CA TRP A 337 2.78 21.85 -11.94
C TRP A 337 1.89 21.58 -10.72
N ARG A 338 2.09 20.42 -10.10
CA ARG A 338 1.31 19.97 -8.95
C ARG A 338 2.23 19.42 -7.86
N GLY A 339 1.98 19.81 -6.63
CA GLY A 339 2.65 19.28 -5.44
C GLY A 339 1.61 18.92 -4.38
N ALA A 340 1.87 17.90 -3.58
CA ALA A 340 0.99 17.57 -2.46
C ALA A 340 1.74 16.94 -1.28
N GLN A 341 1.14 17.10 -0.11
CA GLN A 341 1.54 16.48 1.13
C GLN A 341 0.32 15.84 1.79
N LEU A 342 0.38 14.54 2.07
CA LEU A 342 -0.60 13.83 2.87
C LEU A 342 -0.01 13.53 4.24
N GLN A 343 -0.80 13.73 5.29
CA GLN A 343 -0.44 13.44 6.67
C GLN A 343 -1.47 12.52 7.30
N LYS A 344 -1.03 11.38 7.81
CA LYS A 344 -1.87 10.40 8.49
C LYS A 344 -1.39 10.21 9.92
N ALA A 345 -2.29 10.41 10.89
CA ALA A 345 -1.99 10.15 12.29
C ALA A 345 -2.12 8.65 12.56
N MET A 346 -1.14 8.09 13.27
CA MET A 346 -1.06 6.67 13.62
C MET A 346 -0.69 6.51 15.10
N THR A 347 -1.14 5.42 15.69
CA THR A 347 -0.80 5.02 17.06
C THR A 347 0.50 4.26 17.09
N MET A 348 1.39 4.59 18.04
CA MET A 348 2.44 3.66 18.43
C MET A 348 1.83 2.46 19.15
N ALA A 349 1.89 1.29 18.53
CA ALA A 349 1.83 0.04 19.26
C ALA A 349 3.03 0.01 20.22
N CYS A 350 2.80 -0.25 21.52
CA CYS A 350 3.82 -0.27 22.58
C CYS A 350 5.09 -1.01 22.14
N THR A 351 6.09 -0.25 21.72
CA THR A 351 7.44 -0.72 21.46
C THR A 351 8.37 0.17 22.27
N VAL A 352 9.12 -0.45 23.18
CA VAL A 352 10.14 0.23 23.99
C VAL A 352 11.31 0.57 23.05
N LEU A 353 11.17 1.66 22.29
CA LEU A 353 12.13 2.01 21.24
C LEU A 353 13.38 2.73 21.77
N PHE A 354 13.42 3.17 23.03
CA PHE A 354 14.66 3.66 23.66
C PHE A 354 14.73 3.28 25.16
N SER A 355 15.48 2.22 25.47
CA SER A 355 15.96 1.98 26.84
C SER A 355 17.12 2.95 27.17
N PRO A 356 17.20 3.53 28.37
CA PRO A 356 18.19 4.57 28.71
C PRO A 356 19.61 4.04 29.02
N SER A 357 20.00 2.87 28.52
CA SER A 357 21.29 2.25 28.87
C SER A 357 21.97 1.60 27.65
N PHE A 358 22.61 2.43 26.82
CA PHE A 358 23.63 1.98 25.88
C PHE A 358 24.98 2.55 26.31
N THR A 359 25.84 1.70 26.85
CA THR A 359 27.29 1.90 26.85
C THR A 359 27.88 1.12 25.68
N PRO A 360 28.56 1.76 24.71
CA PRO A 360 29.24 1.06 23.64
C PRO A 360 30.58 0.54 24.15
N GLN A 361 30.77 -0.78 24.20
CA GLN A 361 32.08 -1.36 24.43
C GLN A 361 32.67 -1.80 23.09
N THR A 362 33.52 -0.92 22.56
CA THR A 362 34.47 -1.24 21.49
C THR A 362 35.54 -2.18 22.04
N SER A 363 35.76 -3.33 21.39
CA SER A 363 37.11 -3.89 21.34
C SER A 363 37.34 -4.66 20.04
N ILE A 364 38.22 -4.10 19.22
CA ILE A 364 38.89 -4.73 18.10
C ILE A 364 39.97 -5.66 18.66
N ASN A 365 39.94 -6.96 18.33
CA ASN A 365 41.08 -7.67 17.69
C ASN A 365 40.80 -9.16 17.43
N PRO A 366 41.48 -9.77 16.43
CA PRO A 366 41.18 -11.08 15.85
C PRO A 366 41.98 -12.23 16.50
N ILE A 367 41.63 -13.50 16.23
CA ILE A 367 42.50 -14.66 15.87
C ILE A 367 41.77 -16.03 15.95
N LYS A 368 41.72 -16.69 14.79
CA LYS A 368 41.88 -18.12 14.41
C LYS A 368 41.44 -19.30 15.32
N HIS A 369 40.61 -20.16 14.70
CA HIS A 369 40.56 -21.65 14.70
C HIS A 369 40.86 -22.46 15.98
N LEU A 370 39.85 -23.25 16.43
CA LEU A 370 40.00 -24.69 16.69
C LEU A 370 38.63 -25.37 16.91
N ASN A 371 38.42 -26.48 16.19
CA ASN A 371 37.35 -27.45 16.40
C ASN A 371 37.56 -28.20 17.72
N SER A 372 36.49 -28.43 18.49
CA SER A 372 36.33 -29.70 19.22
C SER A 372 34.87 -29.90 19.64
N ILE A 373 34.41 -31.12 19.42
CA ILE A 373 33.07 -31.65 19.66
C ILE A 373 33.00 -32.22 21.10
N HIS A 374 31.76 -32.29 21.62
CA HIS A 374 31.22 -33.24 22.61
C HIS A 374 31.03 -32.80 24.09
N PRO A 375 30.06 -33.42 24.82
CA PRO A 375 28.80 -32.77 25.18
C PRO A 375 28.55 -32.72 26.70
N SER A 376 27.59 -31.92 27.16
CA SER A 376 27.05 -32.05 28.53
C SER A 376 25.53 -32.22 28.52
N ARG A 377 25.12 -33.36 29.10
CA ARG A 377 23.75 -33.81 29.37
C ARG A 377 23.08 -33.00 30.51
N PRO A 378 21.76 -33.16 30.68
CA PRO A 378 20.85 -32.20 31.30
C PRO A 378 20.42 -32.58 32.73
N SER A 379 19.79 -31.63 33.43
CA SER A 379 18.82 -31.81 34.52
C SER A 379 18.35 -30.42 34.95
N ASN A 380 17.13 -30.12 35.40
CA ASN A 380 15.83 -30.78 35.51
C ASN A 380 14.87 -29.60 35.74
N LEU A 381 13.71 -29.55 35.06
CA LEU A 381 12.57 -28.81 35.61
C LEU A 381 11.33 -29.71 35.51
N CYS A 382 10.72 -29.93 36.67
CA CYS A 382 9.76 -30.98 36.95
C CYS A 382 8.46 -30.86 36.15
N HIS A 383 8.07 -31.98 35.53
CA HIS A 383 6.69 -32.27 35.15
C HIS A 383 5.81 -32.34 36.41
N TYR A 384 4.79 -31.47 36.49
CA TYR A 384 3.54 -31.83 37.14
C TYR A 384 2.60 -32.31 36.05
N GLY A 385 2.44 -33.63 35.97
CA GLY A 385 1.54 -34.27 35.04
C GLY A 385 0.10 -34.09 35.49
N ASN A 386 -0.73 -33.53 34.61
CA ASN A 386 -2.11 -33.94 34.47
C ASN A 386 -2.24 -34.54 33.08
N LYS A 387 -2.04 -35.86 32.99
CA LYS A 387 -2.58 -36.63 31.87
C LYS A 387 -4.10 -36.56 31.97
N LYS A 388 -4.73 -35.71 31.16
CA LYS A 388 -6.07 -36.00 30.69
C LYS A 388 -5.89 -36.76 29.38
N ASP A 389 -6.14 -38.06 29.45
CA ASP A 389 -6.29 -38.89 28.27
C ASP A 389 -7.49 -38.35 27.48
N PHE A 390 -7.22 -37.59 26.42
CA PHE A 390 -8.24 -37.26 25.43
C PHE A 390 -8.44 -38.50 24.55
N THR A 391 -9.63 -39.07 24.65
CA THR A 391 -10.08 -40.14 23.77
C THR A 391 -10.16 -39.56 22.36
N LEU A 392 -9.20 -39.93 21.51
CA LEU A 392 -9.24 -39.71 20.06
C LEU A 392 -10.55 -40.29 19.52
N LEU A 393 -11.51 -39.42 19.22
CA LEU A 393 -12.58 -39.77 18.30
C LEU A 393 -12.09 -39.50 16.88
N ALA A 394 -11.77 -40.61 16.22
CA ALA A 394 -11.61 -40.72 14.78
C ALA A 394 -12.83 -40.11 14.06
N LEU A 395 -12.62 -39.03 13.30
CA LEU A 395 -13.59 -38.52 12.34
C LEU A 395 -12.99 -38.28 10.95
N ALA A 396 -11.79 -38.80 10.68
CA ALA A 396 -11.22 -38.88 9.33
C ALA A 396 -11.41 -40.29 8.74
N SER A 397 -12.64 -40.81 8.76
CA SER A 397 -12.99 -41.99 7.97
C SER A 397 -14.45 -41.91 7.51
N SER A 398 -14.63 -41.66 6.22
CA SER A 398 -15.84 -41.93 5.42
C SER A 398 -17.21 -41.89 6.14
N SER A 399 -17.68 -40.70 6.49
CA SER A 399 -19.10 -40.30 6.44
C SER A 399 -19.22 -38.82 6.79
N TYR A 400 -19.95 -38.05 5.98
CA TYR A 400 -20.25 -36.64 6.23
C TYR A 400 -20.87 -36.50 7.63
N THR A 401 -20.12 -35.96 8.59
CA THR A 401 -20.69 -35.41 9.81
C THR A 401 -20.88 -33.91 9.58
N PRO A 402 -22.06 -33.35 9.91
CA PRO A 402 -22.27 -31.91 9.78
C PRO A 402 -21.24 -31.16 10.63
N ILE A 403 -20.67 -30.08 10.08
CA ILE A 403 -19.74 -29.23 10.83
C ILE A 403 -20.48 -28.69 12.06
N ASN A 404 -20.02 -29.06 13.25
CA ASN A 404 -20.62 -28.59 14.50
C ASN A 404 -20.08 -27.19 14.82
N VAL A 405 -20.79 -26.15 14.35
CA VAL A 405 -20.41 -24.75 14.56
C VAL A 405 -20.40 -24.40 16.05
N ASP A 406 -21.32 -24.92 16.87
CA ASP A 406 -21.33 -24.68 18.32
C ASP A 406 -20.08 -25.22 19.01
N TYR A 407 -19.52 -26.33 18.52
CA TYR A 407 -18.25 -26.88 19.01
C TYR A 407 -17.08 -26.00 18.57
N LEU A 408 -17.02 -25.62 17.29
CA LEU A 408 -15.97 -24.73 16.78
C LEU A 408 -15.98 -23.39 17.51
N GLU A 409 -17.17 -22.82 17.71
CA GLU A 409 -17.31 -21.59 18.45
C GLU A 409 -16.85 -21.75 19.90
N ARG A 410 -17.18 -22.85 20.57
CA ARG A 410 -16.79 -23.06 21.97
C ARG A 410 -15.29 -23.26 22.15
N GLU A 411 -14.66 -24.02 21.24
CA GLU A 411 -13.27 -24.41 21.36
C GLU A 411 -12.32 -23.32 20.83
N PHE A 412 -12.73 -22.61 19.77
CA PHE A 412 -11.87 -21.72 19.01
C PHE A 412 -12.35 -20.26 18.95
N SER A 413 -13.57 -19.91 19.41
CA SER A 413 -13.96 -18.49 19.41
C SER A 413 -13.16 -17.68 20.43
N GLY A 414 -12.67 -16.54 19.95
CA GLY A 414 -12.00 -15.54 20.79
C GLY A 414 -10.98 -14.75 19.99
N HIS A 415 -10.59 -13.59 20.53
CA HIS A 415 -9.41 -12.84 20.08
C HIS A 415 -9.37 -12.46 18.58
N GLY A 416 -10.53 -12.36 17.90
CA GLY A 416 -10.67 -11.90 16.52
C GLY A 416 -11.02 -12.98 15.48
N VAL A 417 -11.17 -14.26 15.89
CA VAL A 417 -11.74 -15.32 15.05
C VAL A 417 -13.23 -15.52 15.42
N SER A 418 -14.08 -15.69 14.40
CA SER A 418 -15.52 -15.96 14.55
C SER A 418 -15.99 -16.96 13.50
N PHE A 419 -17.00 -17.76 13.86
CA PHE A 419 -17.57 -18.77 12.98
C PHE A 419 -18.99 -18.37 12.58
N ALA A 420 -19.43 -18.77 11.40
CA ALA A 420 -20.80 -18.56 10.95
C ALA A 420 -21.28 -19.72 10.07
N GLU A 421 -22.46 -20.23 10.37
CA GLU A 421 -23.09 -21.31 9.61
C GLU A 421 -23.70 -20.77 8.30
N ILE A 422 -23.42 -21.45 7.18
CA ILE A 422 -24.01 -21.18 5.86
C ILE A 422 -24.41 -22.52 5.23
N GLY A 423 -25.66 -22.93 5.43
CA GLY A 423 -26.14 -24.24 4.98
C GLY A 423 -25.36 -25.37 5.64
N ASP A 424 -24.86 -26.32 4.87
CA ASP A 424 -24.03 -27.43 5.37
C ASP A 424 -22.54 -27.06 5.54
N SER A 425 -22.19 -25.77 5.38
CA SER A 425 -20.82 -25.25 5.42
C SER A 425 -20.62 -24.25 6.55
N CYS A 426 -19.37 -24.03 6.95
CA CYS A 426 -19.00 -23.06 7.98
C CYS A 426 -18.03 -22.02 7.41
N VAL A 427 -18.22 -20.74 7.72
CA VAL A 427 -17.26 -19.69 7.42
C VAL A 427 -16.49 -19.32 8.67
N VAL A 428 -15.17 -19.47 8.60
CA VAL A 428 -14.21 -18.98 9.58
C VAL A 428 -13.81 -17.57 9.18
N ARG A 429 -14.03 -16.59 10.04
CA ARG A 429 -13.69 -15.18 9.80
C ARG A 429 -12.61 -14.74 10.79
N MET A 430 -11.44 -14.40 10.26
CA MET A 430 -10.31 -13.84 10.99
C MET A 430 -10.31 -12.32 10.83
N GLY A 431 -10.19 -11.58 11.93
CA GLY A 431 -10.18 -10.11 11.93
C GLY A 431 -9.16 -9.54 12.90
N LEU A 432 -8.23 -8.74 12.37
CA LEU A 432 -7.21 -8.04 13.15
C LEU A 432 -7.70 -6.67 13.61
N GLU A 433 -7.07 -6.12 14.67
CA GLU A 433 -7.40 -4.80 15.24
C GLU A 433 -7.22 -3.65 14.24
N ASN A 434 -6.34 -3.80 13.25
CA ASN A 434 -6.11 -2.80 12.22
C ASN A 434 -7.24 -2.73 11.16
N GLY A 435 -8.25 -3.59 11.27
CA GLY A 435 -9.38 -3.69 10.36
C GLY A 435 -9.22 -4.73 9.24
N SER A 436 -8.04 -5.34 9.06
CA SER A 436 -7.85 -6.42 8.08
C SER A 436 -8.71 -7.62 8.44
N ILE A 437 -9.50 -8.09 7.48
CA ILE A 437 -10.43 -9.22 7.67
C ILE A 437 -10.25 -10.22 6.53
N ALA A 438 -10.16 -11.51 6.85
CA ALA A 438 -10.19 -12.60 5.88
C ALA A 438 -11.28 -13.62 6.27
N SER A 439 -11.93 -14.20 5.27
CA SER A 439 -12.97 -15.22 5.45
C SER A 439 -12.61 -16.49 4.68
N LEU A 440 -12.68 -17.64 5.36
CA LEU A 440 -12.32 -18.96 4.90
C LEU A 440 -13.53 -19.89 5.02
N MET A 441 -13.83 -20.70 4.02
CA MET A 441 -14.98 -21.60 4.00
C MET A 441 -14.54 -23.05 4.24
N LEU A 442 -15.24 -23.74 5.15
CA LEU A 442 -15.07 -25.16 5.45
C LEU A 442 -16.28 -25.96 4.93
N PRO A 443 -16.06 -27.18 4.41
CA PRO A 443 -14.79 -27.92 4.39
C PRO A 443 -13.89 -27.63 3.17
N SER A 444 -14.29 -26.72 2.27
CA SER A 444 -13.59 -26.50 0.99
C SER A 444 -12.17 -25.91 1.11
N GLY A 445 -11.86 -25.26 2.23
CA GLY A 445 -10.60 -24.52 2.41
C GLY A 445 -10.52 -23.27 1.51
N LEU A 446 -11.64 -22.81 0.96
CA LEU A 446 -11.68 -21.66 0.05
C LEU A 446 -11.61 -20.35 0.83
N ILE A 447 -10.62 -19.50 0.56
CA ILE A 447 -10.63 -18.13 1.08
C ILE A 447 -11.55 -17.29 0.19
N THR A 448 -12.67 -16.85 0.74
CA THR A 448 -13.75 -16.18 0.01
C THR A 448 -13.68 -14.65 0.04
N SER A 449 -12.99 -14.07 1.02
CA SER A 449 -12.86 -12.62 1.16
C SER A 449 -11.55 -12.27 1.84
N TYR A 450 -10.93 -11.19 1.38
CA TYR A 450 -9.81 -10.52 2.03
C TYR A 450 -9.99 -9.02 1.88
N LYS A 451 -10.39 -8.37 2.97
CA LYS A 451 -10.54 -6.92 3.05
C LYS A 451 -9.31 -6.34 3.70
N ALA A 452 -8.59 -5.54 2.92
CA ALA A 452 -7.37 -4.88 3.38
C ALA A 452 -7.59 -3.37 3.54
N PRO A 453 -6.95 -2.71 4.54
CA PRO A 453 -7.04 -1.27 4.72
C PRO A 453 -6.33 -0.53 3.60
N MET A 454 -6.87 0.62 3.19
CA MET A 454 -6.28 1.49 2.17
C MET A 454 -5.69 2.75 2.80
N TRP A 455 -4.78 3.42 2.09
CA TRP A 455 -4.15 4.68 2.52
C TRP A 455 -5.17 5.78 2.87
N HIS A 456 -6.33 5.80 2.18
CA HIS A 456 -7.44 6.73 2.42
C HIS A 456 -8.37 6.32 3.58
N GLY A 457 -8.01 5.29 4.37
CA GLY A 457 -8.77 4.84 5.54
C GLY A 457 -10.01 3.98 5.23
N GLY A 458 -10.29 3.71 3.96
CA GLY A 458 -11.31 2.75 3.55
C GLY A 458 -10.80 1.32 3.60
N MET A 459 -11.71 0.35 3.56
CA MET A 459 -11.40 -1.06 3.38
C MET A 459 -11.71 -1.45 1.94
N LEU A 460 -10.83 -2.22 1.31
CA LEU A 460 -11.01 -2.67 -0.05
C LEU A 460 -10.96 -4.19 -0.12
N GLU A 461 -11.98 -4.77 -0.78
CA GLU A 461 -12.02 -6.19 -1.09
C GLU A 461 -11.00 -6.52 -2.18
N VAL A 462 -10.00 -7.30 -1.81
CA VAL A 462 -8.89 -7.70 -2.68
C VAL A 462 -9.29 -8.90 -3.54
N LEU A 463 -10.09 -9.82 -2.99
CA LEU A 463 -10.47 -11.06 -3.67
C LEU A 463 -11.81 -10.94 -4.38
N HIS A 464 -11.91 -11.55 -5.55
CA HIS A 464 -13.15 -11.60 -6.33
C HIS A 464 -13.86 -12.91 -6.07
N THR A 465 -15.08 -12.84 -5.55
CA THR A 465 -15.90 -14.03 -5.26
C THR A 465 -17.30 -13.81 -5.82
N SER A 466 -17.80 -14.81 -6.52
CA SER A 466 -19.13 -14.83 -7.12
C SER A 466 -19.95 -15.95 -6.52
N VAL A 467 -21.19 -15.64 -6.13
CA VAL A 467 -22.14 -16.62 -5.61
C VAL A 467 -23.29 -16.75 -6.60
N SER A 468 -23.61 -17.98 -6.99
CA SER A 468 -24.70 -18.29 -7.91
C SER A 468 -25.63 -19.34 -7.34
N LYS A 469 -26.90 -19.32 -7.76
CA LYS A 469 -27.89 -20.30 -7.32
C LYS A 469 -27.57 -21.64 -8.01
N GLY A 470 -27.35 -22.69 -7.22
CA GLY A 470 -27.22 -24.05 -7.72
C GLY A 470 -28.53 -24.55 -8.34
N GLU A 471 -28.44 -25.62 -9.13
CA GLU A 471 -29.62 -26.33 -9.65
C GLU A 471 -30.48 -26.87 -8.48
N GLU A 472 -31.76 -27.17 -8.72
CA GLU A 472 -32.67 -27.64 -7.66
C GLU A 472 -32.06 -28.86 -6.94
N ASN A 473 -31.78 -28.70 -5.63
CA ASN A 473 -31.09 -29.60 -4.68
C ASN A 473 -29.56 -29.43 -4.50
N ILE A 474 -28.90 -28.55 -5.25
CA ILE A 474 -27.49 -28.17 -5.01
C ILE A 474 -27.50 -26.78 -4.37
N GLY A 475 -26.84 -26.62 -3.22
CA GLY A 475 -26.74 -25.35 -2.49
C GLY A 475 -26.10 -24.22 -3.32
N ALA A 476 -25.87 -23.07 -2.69
CA ALA A 476 -25.23 -21.94 -3.38
C ALA A 476 -23.82 -22.33 -3.89
N ILE A 477 -23.55 -22.08 -5.17
CA ILE A 477 -22.23 -22.34 -5.79
C ILE A 477 -21.37 -21.09 -5.60
N VAL A 478 -20.29 -21.23 -4.84
CA VAL A 478 -19.30 -20.17 -4.59
C VAL A 478 -18.10 -20.39 -5.49
N GLN A 479 -17.74 -19.38 -6.29
CA GLN A 479 -16.59 -19.41 -7.20
C GLN A 479 -15.72 -18.16 -6.97
N GLY A 480 -14.43 -18.24 -7.26
CA GLY A 480 -13.48 -17.14 -7.07
C GLY A 480 -12.57 -17.34 -5.87
N GLY A 481 -12.21 -16.26 -5.18
CA GLY A 481 -11.40 -16.31 -3.96
C GLY A 481 -9.97 -16.81 -4.17
N ILE A 482 -9.37 -17.36 -3.11
CA ILE A 482 -8.11 -18.13 -3.18
C ILE A 482 -8.43 -19.61 -2.98
N SER A 483 -8.16 -20.41 -4.01
CA SER A 483 -8.30 -21.86 -3.96
C SER A 483 -6.94 -22.56 -4.09
N VAL A 484 -6.82 -23.69 -3.41
CA VAL A 484 -5.68 -24.60 -3.50
C VAL A 484 -6.08 -25.75 -4.42
N CYS A 485 -5.44 -25.87 -5.58
CA CYS A 485 -5.83 -26.86 -6.59
C CYS A 485 -4.65 -27.77 -6.96
N PHE A 486 -4.23 -28.60 -6.01
CA PHE A 486 -3.18 -29.60 -6.22
C PHE A 486 -3.77 -30.99 -6.44
N LYS A 487 -3.14 -31.73 -7.34
CA LYS A 487 -3.36 -33.14 -7.61
C LYS A 487 -2.09 -33.90 -7.25
N CYS A 488 -2.27 -34.96 -6.48
CA CYS A 488 -1.25 -35.91 -6.07
C CYS A 488 -1.42 -37.16 -6.93
N GLY A 489 -0.48 -37.40 -7.84
CA GLY A 489 -0.44 -38.61 -8.66
C GLY A 489 0.61 -39.60 -8.16
N ASN A 490 0.30 -40.89 -8.27
CA ASN A 490 1.23 -41.99 -8.09
C ASN A 490 1.44 -42.73 -9.43
N ASP A 491 2.48 -43.55 -9.50
CA ASP A 491 2.80 -44.39 -10.66
C ASP A 491 1.68 -45.39 -11.03
N ASP A 492 0.77 -45.68 -10.09
CA ASP A 492 -0.38 -46.58 -10.26
C ASP A 492 -1.63 -45.91 -10.90
N GLY A 493 -1.56 -44.63 -11.26
CA GLY A 493 -2.63 -43.92 -11.99
C GLY A 493 -3.81 -43.42 -11.13
N VAL A 494 -3.80 -43.62 -9.81
CA VAL A 494 -4.78 -43.01 -8.89
C VAL A 494 -4.32 -41.59 -8.56
N SER A 495 -5.17 -40.60 -8.84
CA SER A 495 -4.94 -39.19 -8.50
C SER A 495 -5.85 -38.75 -7.36
N TRP A 496 -5.26 -38.24 -6.28
CA TRP A 496 -5.96 -37.69 -5.13
C TRP A 496 -5.77 -36.16 -5.08
N SER A 497 -6.76 -35.43 -4.56
CA SER A 497 -6.65 -33.98 -4.34
C SER A 497 -7.23 -33.60 -2.97
N PRO A 498 -6.55 -32.72 -2.22
CA PRO A 498 -7.08 -32.23 -0.95
C PRO A 498 -8.30 -31.35 -1.22
N SER A 499 -9.46 -31.80 -0.78
CA SER A 499 -10.77 -31.17 -1.05
C SER A 499 -11.64 -31.01 0.20
N ILE A 500 -11.30 -31.73 1.28
CA ILE A 500 -11.98 -31.68 2.57
C ILE A 500 -10.94 -31.32 3.62
N TRP A 501 -11.13 -30.15 4.23
CA TRP A 501 -10.22 -29.58 5.20
C TRP A 501 -10.86 -29.55 6.58
N ALA A 502 -10.14 -30.08 7.58
CA ALA A 502 -10.53 -30.00 8.98
C ALA A 502 -9.67 -28.97 9.72
N LEU A 503 -10.30 -28.14 10.55
CA LEU A 503 -9.60 -27.20 11.43
C LEU A 503 -8.83 -27.97 12.50
N HIS A 504 -7.53 -27.71 12.62
CA HIS A 504 -6.63 -28.44 13.52
C HIS A 504 -6.12 -27.59 14.68
N ASP A 505 -5.66 -26.36 14.41
CA ASP A 505 -5.11 -25.46 15.44
C ASP A 505 -5.32 -23.99 15.04
N GLU A 506 -5.38 -23.13 16.05
CA GLU A 506 -5.43 -21.69 15.94
C GLU A 506 -4.34 -21.06 16.80
N ASN A 507 -3.39 -20.40 16.16
CA ASN A 507 -2.34 -19.70 16.85
C ASN A 507 -2.55 -18.19 16.69
N ASN A 508 -2.70 -17.50 17.81
CA ASN A 508 -2.86 -16.06 17.85
C ASN A 508 -1.64 -15.42 18.51
N ARG A 509 -0.98 -14.54 17.75
CA ARG A 509 -0.01 -13.59 18.26
C ARG A 509 -0.59 -12.19 18.06
N THR A 510 -0.19 -11.23 18.89
CA THR A 510 -0.74 -9.86 18.90
C THR A 510 -0.80 -9.13 17.55
N PHE A 511 -0.12 -9.62 16.50
CA PHE A 511 -0.07 -9.03 15.16
C PHE A 511 -0.36 -10.02 14.02
N GLU A 512 -0.73 -11.26 14.33
CA GLU A 512 -0.82 -12.35 13.36
C GLU A 512 -1.87 -13.38 13.81
N MET A 513 -2.82 -13.68 12.92
CA MET A 513 -3.80 -14.74 13.10
C MET A 513 -3.49 -15.87 12.14
N GLN A 514 -3.44 -17.10 12.66
CA GLN A 514 -3.12 -18.28 11.88
C GLN A 514 -4.19 -19.34 12.09
N VAL A 515 -4.67 -19.90 10.98
CA VAL A 515 -5.59 -21.03 10.94
C VAL A 515 -4.89 -22.20 10.24
N GLU A 516 -4.78 -23.35 10.91
CA GLU A 516 -4.24 -24.58 10.34
C GLU A 516 -5.37 -25.54 9.96
N LEU A 517 -5.37 -25.95 8.69
CA LEU A 517 -6.26 -26.93 8.11
C LEU A 517 -5.48 -28.19 7.74
N ILE A 518 -6.07 -29.37 7.94
CA ILE A 518 -5.47 -30.65 7.55
C ILE A 518 -6.41 -31.42 6.63
N SER A 519 -5.83 -32.00 5.58
CA SER A 519 -6.47 -32.96 4.67
C SER A 519 -5.60 -34.20 4.57
N ARG A 520 -6.22 -35.39 4.63
CA ARG A 520 -5.54 -36.69 4.48
C ARG A 520 -6.13 -37.48 3.33
N ASP A 521 -5.32 -38.32 2.69
CA ASP A 521 -5.84 -39.28 1.72
C ASP A 521 -6.62 -40.41 2.42
N SER A 522 -7.36 -41.21 1.65
CA SER A 522 -8.22 -42.27 2.21
C SER A 522 -7.46 -43.37 2.95
N GLU A 523 -6.14 -43.41 2.81
CA GLU A 523 -5.24 -44.37 3.46
C GLU A 523 -4.43 -43.74 4.60
N ASP A 524 -4.61 -42.43 4.88
CA ASP A 524 -3.80 -41.62 5.80
C ASP A 524 -2.29 -41.68 5.54
N MET A 525 -1.88 -41.98 4.30
CA MET A 525 -0.49 -42.09 3.86
C MET A 525 0.03 -40.81 3.19
N VAL A 526 -0.85 -39.86 2.87
CA VAL A 526 -0.47 -38.50 2.45
C VAL A 526 -1.20 -37.51 3.35
N GLU A 527 -0.42 -36.68 4.05
CA GLU A 527 -0.95 -35.59 4.87
C GLU A 527 -0.62 -34.25 4.23
N VAL A 528 -1.63 -33.38 4.11
CA VAL A 528 -1.47 -32.02 3.62
C VAL A 528 -1.95 -31.06 4.69
N LYS A 529 -1.06 -30.16 5.10
CA LYS A 529 -1.38 -29.04 5.98
C LYS A 529 -1.55 -27.78 5.13
N TYR A 530 -2.65 -27.08 5.32
CA TYR A 530 -2.90 -25.77 4.72
C TYR A 530 -3.01 -24.73 5.82
N ILE A 531 -2.04 -23.83 5.84
CA ILE A 531 -1.87 -22.81 6.85
C ILE A 531 -2.24 -21.48 6.22
N VAL A 532 -3.28 -20.84 6.76
CA VAL A 532 -3.70 -19.51 6.34
C VAL A 532 -3.32 -18.53 7.42
N THR A 533 -2.59 -17.47 7.05
CA THR A 533 -2.10 -16.49 8.00
C THR A 533 -2.51 -15.08 7.57
N LEU A 534 -3.18 -14.37 8.46
CA LEU A 534 -3.57 -12.97 8.30
C LEU A 534 -2.67 -12.10 9.18
N GLN A 535 -1.96 -11.18 8.53
CA GLN A 535 -1.17 -10.12 9.15
C GLN A 535 -1.76 -8.75 8.78
N SER A 536 -1.16 -7.67 9.31
CA SER A 536 -1.71 -6.32 9.14
C SER A 536 -1.86 -5.91 7.68
N ASP A 537 -0.90 -6.22 6.81
CA ASP A 537 -0.90 -5.90 5.38
C ASP A 537 -0.69 -7.11 4.46
N VAL A 538 -0.61 -8.32 5.01
CA VAL A 538 -0.35 -9.55 4.26
C VAL A 538 -1.41 -10.61 4.57
N LEU A 539 -1.90 -11.27 3.52
CA LEU A 539 -2.58 -12.57 3.63
C LEU A 539 -1.68 -13.63 2.99
N SER A 540 -1.32 -14.67 3.73
CA SER A 540 -0.54 -15.78 3.20
C SER A 540 -1.27 -17.11 3.27
N SER A 541 -0.86 -17.99 2.37
CA SER A 541 -1.40 -19.33 2.14
C SER A 541 -0.23 -20.27 1.95
N GLU A 542 0.02 -21.13 2.92
CA GLU A 542 1.13 -22.07 2.94
C GLU A 542 0.63 -23.51 2.91
N LEU A 543 1.23 -24.34 2.07
CA LEU A 543 0.98 -25.77 2.00
C LEU A 543 2.22 -26.55 2.41
N VAL A 544 2.01 -27.54 3.26
CA VAL A 544 3.01 -28.54 3.62
C VAL A 544 2.48 -29.92 3.25
N PHE A 545 3.11 -30.55 2.27
CA PHE A 545 2.84 -31.93 1.87
C PHE A 545 3.80 -32.87 2.58
N SER A 546 3.27 -33.93 3.19
CA SER A 546 4.04 -34.99 3.83
C SER A 546 3.70 -36.33 3.17
N ASN A 547 4.69 -36.96 2.54
CA ASN A 547 4.52 -38.26 1.91
C ASN A 547 4.93 -39.38 2.89
N LEU A 548 3.96 -40.10 3.43
CA LEU A 548 4.19 -41.29 4.26
C LEU A 548 4.15 -42.59 3.43
N LYS A 549 3.85 -42.51 2.13
CA LYS A 549 3.87 -43.67 1.23
C LYS A 549 5.30 -44.19 1.02
N PRO A 550 5.46 -45.50 0.79
CA PRO A 550 6.73 -46.08 0.41
C PRO A 550 7.13 -45.76 -1.05
N SER A 551 6.24 -45.15 -1.84
CA SER A 551 6.44 -44.76 -3.25
C SER A 551 6.64 -43.26 -3.42
N THR A 552 7.14 -42.85 -4.59
CA THR A 552 7.24 -41.45 -4.98
C THR A 552 5.87 -40.84 -5.25
N LEU A 553 5.68 -39.59 -4.85
CA LEU A 553 4.47 -38.80 -5.04
C LEU A 553 4.76 -37.65 -6.01
N GLN A 554 3.95 -37.50 -7.05
CA GLN A 554 4.04 -36.37 -7.98
C GLN A 554 2.96 -35.35 -7.65
N LEU A 555 3.36 -34.11 -7.37
CA LEU A 555 2.42 -33.00 -7.14
C LEU A 555 2.36 -32.10 -8.37
N MET A 556 1.15 -31.84 -8.85
CA MET A 556 0.88 -30.83 -9.87
C MET A 556 -0.29 -29.97 -9.44
N GLY A 557 -0.18 -28.66 -9.60
CA GLY A 557 -1.25 -27.77 -9.17
C GLY A 557 -0.86 -26.31 -9.11
N SER A 558 -1.77 -25.51 -8.59
CA SER A 558 -1.58 -24.08 -8.40
C SER A 558 -2.35 -23.59 -7.20
N PHE A 559 -1.84 -22.54 -6.56
CA PHE A 559 -2.68 -21.59 -5.85
C PHE A 559 -3.36 -20.72 -6.91
N ILE A 560 -4.66 -20.48 -6.79
CA ILE A 560 -5.41 -19.65 -7.75
C ILE A 560 -6.08 -18.55 -6.96
N SER A 561 -5.56 -17.33 -7.07
CA SER A 561 -6.15 -16.14 -6.47
C SER A 561 -6.89 -15.34 -7.52
N HIS A 562 -8.21 -15.23 -7.39
CA HIS A 562 -9.03 -14.33 -8.16
C HIS A 562 -8.95 -12.94 -7.52
N LEU A 563 -8.22 -12.02 -8.13
CA LEU A 563 -8.08 -10.65 -7.65
C LEU A 563 -9.19 -9.78 -8.27
N THR A 564 -9.88 -9.01 -7.43
CA THR A 564 -10.90 -8.05 -7.89
C THR A 564 -10.22 -6.87 -8.57
N VAL A 565 -10.65 -6.56 -9.78
CA VAL A 565 -10.18 -5.39 -10.53
C VAL A 565 -11.35 -4.54 -11.02
N SER A 566 -11.11 -3.28 -11.41
CA SER A 566 -12.11 -2.42 -12.05
C SER A 566 -12.48 -2.98 -13.42
N THR A 567 -11.47 -3.11 -14.27
CA THR A 567 -11.52 -3.75 -15.58
C THR A 567 -10.16 -4.35 -15.91
N PRO A 568 -10.10 -5.43 -16.70
CA PRO A 568 -8.82 -5.93 -17.23
C PRO A 568 -8.05 -4.87 -18.02
N ASP A 569 -8.73 -3.91 -18.65
CA ASP A 569 -8.11 -2.79 -19.39
C ASP A 569 -7.29 -1.83 -18.53
N ALA A 570 -7.75 -1.59 -17.30
CA ALA A 570 -7.08 -0.72 -16.35
C ALA A 570 -6.05 -1.46 -15.49
N THR A 571 -5.82 -2.75 -15.76
CA THR A 571 -5.01 -3.65 -14.94
C THR A 571 -3.70 -4.02 -15.64
N TYR A 572 -2.60 -3.94 -14.89
CA TYR A 572 -1.25 -4.22 -15.35
C TYR A 572 -0.53 -5.13 -14.37
N ALA A 573 0.23 -6.10 -14.87
CA ALA A 573 1.20 -6.85 -14.09
C ALA A 573 2.60 -6.28 -14.32
N VAL A 574 3.28 -5.87 -13.25
CA VAL A 574 4.59 -5.21 -13.27
C VAL A 574 5.63 -6.09 -12.63
N GLY A 575 6.79 -6.20 -13.28
CA GLY A 575 7.94 -6.99 -12.83
C GLY A 575 8.12 -8.34 -13.54
N LEU A 576 7.31 -8.63 -14.57
CA LEU A 576 7.46 -9.86 -15.37
C LEU A 576 8.44 -9.72 -16.55
N GLU A 577 9.08 -8.56 -16.72
CA GLU A 577 10.06 -8.31 -17.79
C GLU A 577 11.15 -9.40 -17.85
N GLY A 578 11.38 -9.95 -19.03
CA GLY A 578 12.32 -11.04 -19.28
C GLY A 578 11.85 -12.43 -18.82
N SER A 579 10.58 -12.55 -18.39
CA SER A 579 10.00 -13.86 -18.05
C SER A 579 9.50 -14.56 -19.30
N ASN A 580 9.83 -15.83 -19.44
CA ASN A 580 9.28 -16.67 -20.50
C ASN A 580 7.87 -17.10 -20.12
N TYR A 581 6.97 -17.27 -21.09
CA TYR A 581 5.63 -17.77 -20.83
C TYR A 581 5.18 -18.80 -21.87
N PHE A 582 4.35 -19.73 -21.39
CA PHE A 582 3.64 -20.70 -22.21
C PHE A 582 2.15 -20.36 -22.21
N SER A 583 1.58 -20.16 -23.38
CA SER A 583 0.12 -20.00 -23.50
C SER A 583 -0.56 -21.36 -23.36
N ARG A 584 -1.47 -21.50 -22.39
CA ARG A 584 -2.19 -22.75 -22.10
C ARG A 584 -3.68 -22.48 -21.93
N PRO A 585 -4.57 -23.44 -22.23
CA PRO A 585 -5.98 -23.32 -21.87
C PRO A 585 -6.17 -23.01 -20.37
N PRO A 586 -7.26 -22.33 -19.98
CA PRO A 586 -7.51 -21.99 -18.60
C PRO A 586 -7.56 -23.22 -17.71
N PHE A 587 -6.98 -23.11 -16.51
CA PHE A 587 -7.01 -24.21 -15.58
C PHE A 587 -8.40 -24.39 -14.96
N MET A 588 -8.95 -25.59 -15.11
CA MET A 588 -10.26 -25.94 -14.57
C MET A 588 -10.14 -26.40 -13.12
N SER A 589 -10.80 -25.66 -12.22
CA SER A 589 -11.04 -26.04 -10.83
C SER A 589 -12.51 -25.81 -10.48
N ASP A 590 -13.00 -26.45 -9.42
CA ASP A 590 -14.39 -26.31 -8.97
C ASP A 590 -14.76 -24.86 -8.59
N PHE A 591 -13.75 -24.05 -8.26
CA PHE A 591 -13.90 -22.65 -7.88
C PHE A 591 -13.52 -21.67 -9.00
N SER A 592 -13.05 -22.15 -10.16
CA SER A 592 -12.63 -21.29 -11.27
C SER A 592 -13.83 -20.56 -11.88
N ILE A 593 -13.70 -19.24 -12.08
CA ILE A 593 -14.61 -18.48 -12.93
C ILE A 593 -13.99 -18.50 -14.34
N ILE A 594 -14.69 -19.05 -15.32
CA ILE A 594 -14.26 -19.06 -16.73
C ILE A 594 -15.43 -18.54 -17.58
N PRO A 595 -15.24 -17.48 -18.41
CA PRO A 595 -16.29 -17.00 -19.29
C PRO A 595 -16.71 -18.06 -20.32
N PRO A 596 -18.01 -18.23 -20.62
CA PRO A 596 -18.50 -19.25 -21.56
C PRO A 596 -18.03 -19.06 -23.01
N VAL A 597 -17.52 -17.87 -23.36
CA VAL A 597 -17.00 -17.53 -24.70
C VAL A 597 -15.46 -17.52 -24.72
N PHE A 598 -14.79 -18.10 -23.73
CA PHE A 598 -13.34 -18.27 -23.75
C PHE A 598 -13.00 -19.45 -24.68
N GLY A 599 -12.31 -19.18 -25.80
CA GLY A 599 -11.95 -20.19 -26.81
C GLY A 599 -12.84 -20.28 -28.06
N GLN A 600 -13.89 -19.46 -28.21
CA GLN A 600 -14.80 -19.51 -29.38
C GLN A 600 -14.54 -18.45 -30.47
N THR A 601 -13.42 -17.74 -30.45
CA THR A 601 -13.11 -16.76 -31.50
C THR A 601 -12.83 -17.46 -32.82
N ASN A 602 -13.85 -17.46 -33.69
CA ASN A 602 -13.76 -17.74 -35.11
C ASN A 602 -12.56 -17.01 -35.73
N ALA A 603 -11.84 -17.73 -36.57
CA ALA A 603 -10.77 -17.23 -37.40
C ALA A 603 -11.28 -16.11 -38.33
N THR A 604 -11.34 -14.86 -37.87
CA THR A 604 -11.42 -13.69 -38.74
C THR A 604 -11.09 -12.41 -37.97
N GLY A 605 -9.92 -11.83 -38.24
CA GLY A 605 -9.68 -10.39 -38.06
C GLY A 605 -8.61 -9.99 -37.04
N SER A 606 -7.54 -9.39 -37.55
CA SER A 606 -6.53 -8.58 -36.84
C SER A 606 -5.41 -9.30 -36.06
N ILE A 607 -4.61 -10.11 -36.77
CA ILE A 607 -3.16 -10.13 -36.52
C ILE A 607 -2.58 -8.94 -37.28
N GLN A 608 -2.42 -7.80 -36.63
CA GLN A 608 -1.47 -6.79 -37.09
C GLN A 608 -0.16 -7.01 -36.36
N SER A 609 0.72 -7.75 -37.03
CA SER A 609 2.11 -7.91 -36.63
C SER A 609 2.82 -6.58 -36.68
N TRP A 610 3.56 -6.24 -35.64
CA TRP A 610 4.79 -5.47 -35.82
C TRP A 610 5.93 -6.15 -35.06
N GLY A 611 6.91 -6.63 -35.83
CA GLY A 611 8.28 -6.77 -35.35
C GLY A 611 8.82 -8.17 -35.14
N GLN A 612 8.88 -9.01 -36.18
CA GLN A 612 10.01 -9.94 -36.40
C GLN A 612 9.91 -10.58 -37.79
N THR A 613 10.35 -9.85 -38.80
CA THR A 613 10.83 -10.46 -40.04
C THR A 613 12.21 -11.10 -39.79
N THR A 614 12.50 -12.13 -40.61
CA THR A 614 13.80 -12.81 -40.81
C THR A 614 14.27 -13.82 -39.75
N LEU A 615 13.79 -15.07 -39.87
CA LEU A 615 14.60 -16.32 -39.93
C LEU A 615 13.73 -17.61 -39.82
N LYS A 616 12.76 -17.81 -40.73
CA LYS A 616 11.96 -19.07 -40.75
C LYS A 616 11.84 -19.72 -42.14
N GLY A 617 12.78 -19.43 -43.04
CA GLY A 617 12.76 -19.87 -44.44
C GLY A 617 13.67 -21.04 -44.79
N LEU A 618 14.25 -21.79 -43.84
CA LEU A 618 15.36 -22.70 -44.17
C LEU A 618 15.34 -24.13 -43.63
N LEU A 619 14.25 -24.63 -43.02
CA LEU A 619 14.19 -26.05 -42.63
C LEU A 619 12.76 -26.63 -42.77
N SER A 620 12.29 -26.81 -43.99
CA SER A 620 11.13 -27.69 -44.25
C SER A 620 11.17 -28.22 -45.67
N ASN A 621 12.08 -29.15 -45.93
CA ASN A 621 12.01 -30.05 -47.09
C ASN A 621 12.65 -31.38 -46.74
N LEU A 622 11.90 -32.24 -46.03
CA LEU A 622 12.10 -33.68 -46.12
C LEU A 622 10.82 -34.45 -45.76
N GLY A 623 10.23 -35.10 -46.77
CA GLY A 623 9.63 -36.43 -46.60
C GLY A 623 8.16 -36.52 -46.18
N VAL A 624 7.26 -36.40 -47.16
CA VAL A 624 5.91 -36.99 -47.13
C VAL A 624 6.03 -38.51 -47.26
N ARG A 625 5.33 -39.29 -46.41
CA ARG A 625 4.16 -40.15 -46.77
C ARG A 625 3.87 -41.22 -45.71
N GLY A 626 2.67 -41.20 -45.14
CA GLY A 626 2.13 -42.31 -44.36
C GLY A 626 0.82 -41.95 -43.65
N GLN A 627 -0.29 -42.13 -44.34
CA GLN A 627 -1.66 -41.88 -43.86
C GLN A 627 -2.17 -43.09 -43.06
N LYS A 628 -2.68 -42.87 -41.84
CA LYS A 628 -3.69 -43.72 -41.18
C LYS A 628 -4.41 -42.93 -40.08
N ASP A 629 -5.73 -42.89 -40.21
CA ASP A 629 -6.68 -42.20 -39.34
C ASP A 629 -6.68 -42.75 -37.91
N ALA A 630 -6.49 -41.87 -36.92
CA ALA A 630 -7.06 -41.98 -35.58
C ALA A 630 -7.12 -40.58 -34.97
N THR A 631 -8.31 -40.19 -34.55
CA THR A 631 -8.76 -38.96 -33.89
C THR A 631 -7.66 -38.20 -33.12
N GLU A 632 -6.95 -37.30 -33.79
CA GLU A 632 -6.01 -36.37 -33.14
C GLU A 632 -6.81 -35.29 -32.40
N SER A 633 -6.78 -35.35 -31.07
CA SER A 633 -6.94 -34.18 -30.22
C SER A 633 -5.97 -33.12 -30.73
N LYS A 634 -6.49 -32.01 -31.26
CA LYS A 634 -5.67 -30.83 -31.58
C LYS A 634 -4.92 -30.41 -30.32
N GLN A 635 -3.65 -30.80 -30.19
CA GLN A 635 -2.71 -30.10 -29.34
C GLN A 635 -2.54 -28.72 -29.98
N GLU A 636 -3.24 -27.73 -29.44
CA GLU A 636 -2.97 -26.32 -29.75
C GLU A 636 -1.49 -26.08 -29.47
N GLU A 637 -0.75 -25.66 -30.50
CA GLU A 637 0.69 -25.42 -30.45
C GLU A 637 1.01 -24.49 -29.26
N GLU A 638 1.89 -24.93 -28.37
CA GLU A 638 2.41 -24.12 -27.26
C GLU A 638 3.20 -22.95 -27.85
N ILE A 639 2.59 -21.77 -27.85
CA ILE A 639 3.30 -20.54 -28.22
C ILE A 639 4.11 -20.11 -27.00
N GLU A 640 5.40 -20.44 -27.04
CA GLU A 640 6.42 -19.90 -26.13
C GLU A 640 6.73 -18.46 -26.54
N GLY A 641 6.72 -17.56 -25.56
CA GLY A 641 7.06 -16.15 -25.74
C GLY A 641 7.82 -15.60 -24.54
N GLU A 642 8.35 -14.39 -24.67
CA GLU A 642 9.04 -13.66 -23.61
C GLU A 642 8.32 -12.32 -23.37
N GLU A 643 8.19 -11.93 -22.10
CA GLU A 643 7.62 -10.64 -21.73
C GLU A 643 8.66 -9.53 -21.90
N ASN A 644 8.56 -8.77 -23.00
CA ASN A 644 9.56 -7.76 -23.36
C ASN A 644 9.34 -6.39 -22.70
N ASP A 645 8.13 -6.15 -22.19
CA ASP A 645 7.74 -4.88 -21.61
C ASP A 645 7.80 -4.92 -20.08
N ASN A 646 8.10 -3.77 -19.46
CA ASN A 646 8.16 -3.64 -18.00
C ASN A 646 6.78 -3.85 -17.32
N TYR A 647 5.70 -3.79 -18.10
CA TYR A 647 4.34 -4.03 -17.65
C TYR A 647 3.55 -4.83 -18.69
N ALA A 648 2.97 -5.95 -18.25
CA ALA A 648 2.03 -6.72 -19.05
C ALA A 648 0.62 -6.16 -18.86
N GLN A 649 0.02 -5.63 -19.93
CA GLN A 649 -1.36 -5.16 -19.89
C GLN A 649 -2.34 -6.35 -19.98
N LEU A 650 -3.32 -6.42 -19.08
CA LEU A 650 -4.23 -7.57 -18.96
C LEU A 650 -5.54 -7.40 -19.76
N THR A 651 -5.55 -6.48 -20.73
CA THR A 651 -6.69 -6.16 -21.62
C THR A 651 -7.22 -7.37 -22.38
N GLU A 652 -6.32 -8.17 -22.96
CA GLU A 652 -6.70 -9.28 -23.82
C GLU A 652 -7.05 -10.54 -23.01
N LYS A 653 -7.82 -11.44 -23.64
CA LYS A 653 -8.03 -12.78 -23.11
C LYS A 653 -6.69 -13.52 -23.11
N MET A 654 -6.21 -13.90 -21.92
CA MET A 654 -4.95 -14.61 -21.81
C MET A 654 -5.00 -15.67 -20.71
N SER A 655 -4.22 -16.72 -20.91
CA SER A 655 -3.99 -17.79 -19.95
C SER A 655 -2.56 -18.27 -20.16
N ARG A 656 -1.67 -17.85 -19.26
CA ARG A 656 -0.22 -18.00 -19.41
C ARG A 656 0.37 -18.65 -18.16
N ILE A 657 1.36 -19.51 -18.37
CA ILE A 657 2.24 -20.01 -17.32
C ILE A 657 3.61 -19.38 -17.55
N TYR A 658 3.99 -18.48 -16.65
CA TYR A 658 5.28 -17.83 -16.66
C TYR A 658 6.33 -18.73 -15.99
N THR A 659 7.46 -18.88 -16.67
CA THR A 659 8.68 -19.51 -16.18
C THR A 659 9.77 -18.44 -16.06
N SER A 660 10.75 -18.65 -15.18
CA SER A 660 11.79 -17.65 -14.86
C SER A 660 11.27 -16.31 -14.31
N ALA A 661 10.01 -16.25 -13.87
CA ALA A 661 9.41 -15.07 -13.25
C ALA A 661 10.09 -14.73 -11.91
N PRO A 662 10.06 -13.47 -11.45
CA PRO A 662 10.59 -13.12 -10.13
C PRO A 662 9.83 -13.83 -8.99
N ARG A 663 10.40 -13.77 -7.77
CA ARG A 663 9.75 -14.29 -6.56
C ARG A 663 8.53 -13.46 -6.12
N SER A 664 8.45 -12.22 -6.56
CA SER A 664 7.27 -11.39 -6.38
C SER A 664 7.11 -10.44 -7.55
N PHE A 665 5.86 -10.11 -7.87
CA PHE A 665 5.49 -9.13 -8.88
C PHE A 665 4.26 -8.36 -8.39
N THR A 666 3.93 -7.24 -9.04
CA THR A 666 2.83 -6.37 -8.59
C THR A 666 1.73 -6.32 -9.63
N VAL A 667 0.49 -6.55 -9.21
CA VAL A 667 -0.71 -6.26 -10.00
C VAL A 667 -1.20 -4.87 -9.63
N ILE A 668 -1.30 -3.98 -10.61
CA ILE A 668 -1.75 -2.60 -10.43
C ILE A 668 -3.08 -2.43 -11.15
N ASP A 669 -4.08 -1.90 -10.45
CA ASP A 669 -5.36 -1.51 -11.02
C ASP A 669 -5.54 0.01 -10.89
N ARG A 670 -5.50 0.69 -12.04
CA ARG A 670 -5.62 2.15 -12.10
C ARG A 670 -7.03 2.64 -11.79
N GLY A 671 -8.07 1.85 -12.11
CA GLY A 671 -9.46 2.24 -11.89
C GLY A 671 -9.82 2.20 -10.40
N ARG A 672 -9.38 1.17 -9.68
CA ARG A 672 -9.54 1.06 -8.22
C ARG A 672 -8.47 1.81 -7.43
N ARG A 673 -7.42 2.31 -8.10
CA ARG A 673 -6.28 3.03 -7.50
C ARG A 673 -5.60 2.22 -6.39
N ASN A 674 -5.49 0.91 -6.60
CA ASN A 674 -4.84 -0.01 -5.69
C ASN A 674 -3.81 -0.87 -6.43
N SER A 675 -2.94 -1.48 -5.65
CA SER A 675 -1.99 -2.49 -6.12
C SER A 675 -1.93 -3.65 -5.14
N VAL A 676 -1.58 -4.83 -5.64
CA VAL A 676 -1.42 -6.04 -4.83
C VAL A 676 -0.10 -6.68 -5.25
N VAL A 677 0.79 -6.90 -4.28
CA VAL A 677 2.03 -7.63 -4.52
C VAL A 677 1.74 -9.11 -4.32
N VAL A 678 2.02 -9.91 -5.35
CA VAL A 678 1.85 -11.36 -5.35
C VAL A 678 3.23 -11.97 -5.22
N GLY A 679 3.45 -12.74 -4.16
CA GLY A 679 4.73 -13.40 -3.93
C GLY A 679 4.62 -14.91 -3.76
N ARG A 680 5.75 -15.58 -3.98
CA ARG A 680 5.85 -17.04 -4.01
C ARG A 680 7.09 -17.56 -3.28
N GLU A 681 6.95 -18.74 -2.70
CA GLU A 681 8.04 -19.57 -2.20
C GLU A 681 7.76 -21.05 -2.52
N GLY A 682 8.80 -21.83 -2.83
CA GLY A 682 8.69 -23.27 -3.08
C GLY A 682 8.13 -23.72 -4.45
N LEU A 683 7.61 -22.78 -5.26
CA LEU A 683 7.06 -23.03 -6.60
C LEU A 683 7.75 -22.14 -7.63
N ASP A 684 8.21 -22.70 -8.75
CA ASP A 684 9.01 -21.99 -9.76
C ASP A 684 8.19 -21.28 -10.84
N GLU A 685 6.96 -21.73 -11.07
CA GLU A 685 6.10 -21.24 -12.14
C GLU A 685 5.02 -20.30 -11.60
N ILE A 686 4.50 -19.40 -12.43
CA ILE A 686 3.38 -18.51 -12.08
C ILE A 686 2.28 -18.67 -13.12
N TYR A 687 1.08 -19.00 -12.66
CA TYR A 687 -0.11 -18.99 -13.49
C TYR A 687 -0.75 -17.60 -13.51
N MET A 688 -1.13 -17.12 -14.68
CA MET A 688 -1.87 -15.88 -14.85
C MET A 688 -2.97 -16.03 -15.89
N PHE A 689 -4.17 -15.56 -15.56
CA PHE A 689 -5.32 -15.58 -16.45
C PHE A 689 -6.09 -14.26 -16.40
N SER A 690 -6.46 -13.77 -17.59
CA SER A 690 -7.37 -12.63 -17.75
C SER A 690 -8.58 -13.07 -18.60
N PRO A 691 -9.81 -12.80 -18.14
CA PRO A 691 -11.02 -13.01 -18.94
C PRO A 691 -11.15 -12.02 -20.12
N GLY A 692 -10.29 -10.99 -20.17
CA GLY A 692 -10.28 -9.93 -21.18
C GLY A 692 -11.38 -8.88 -20.98
N SER A 693 -11.25 -7.74 -21.67
CA SER A 693 -12.13 -6.58 -21.48
C SER A 693 -13.43 -6.58 -22.30
N ASN A 694 -13.72 -7.66 -23.02
CA ASN A 694 -14.96 -7.81 -23.79
C ASN A 694 -16.22 -8.00 -22.91
N HIS A 695 -16.11 -7.80 -21.61
CA HIS A 695 -17.16 -7.95 -20.61
C HIS A 695 -17.50 -6.60 -19.97
N GLU A 696 -18.74 -6.43 -19.51
CA GLU A 696 -19.19 -5.19 -18.87
C GLU A 696 -18.33 -4.82 -17.65
N TRP A 697 -18.14 -3.52 -17.44
CA TRP A 697 -17.37 -3.00 -16.30
C TRP A 697 -18.02 -3.40 -14.97
N TYR A 698 -17.20 -3.73 -13.97
CA TYR A 698 -17.67 -4.19 -12.64
C TYR A 698 -18.62 -5.41 -12.67
N SER A 699 -18.57 -6.21 -13.73
CA SER A 699 -19.38 -7.44 -13.86
C SER A 699 -18.76 -8.64 -13.14
N LYS A 700 -19.40 -9.82 -13.25
CA LYS A 700 -18.86 -11.10 -12.77
C LYS A 700 -17.43 -11.39 -13.31
N TYR A 701 -17.03 -10.76 -14.43
CA TYR A 701 -15.72 -10.95 -15.07
C TYR A 701 -14.71 -9.83 -14.77
N ALA A 702 -14.98 -8.96 -13.79
CA ALA A 702 -14.05 -7.93 -13.33
C ALA A 702 -12.99 -8.49 -12.36
N TYR A 703 -12.24 -9.50 -12.82
CA TYR A 703 -11.16 -10.13 -12.06
C TYR A 703 -9.98 -10.52 -12.96
N VAL A 704 -8.84 -10.77 -12.33
CA VAL A 704 -7.71 -11.48 -12.93
C VAL A 704 -7.30 -12.62 -12.00
N CYS A 705 -6.88 -13.76 -12.54
CA CYS A 705 -6.36 -14.85 -11.73
C CYS A 705 -4.84 -14.85 -11.76
N VAL A 706 -4.26 -15.03 -10.58
CA VAL A 706 -2.81 -15.14 -10.42
C VAL A 706 -2.48 -16.16 -9.34
N GLY A 707 -1.37 -16.87 -9.49
CA GLY A 707 -0.80 -17.59 -8.36
C GLY A 707 0.40 -18.48 -8.70
N PRO A 708 1.17 -18.86 -7.68
CA PRO A 708 2.27 -19.82 -7.83
C PRO A 708 1.76 -21.18 -8.29
N SER A 709 2.48 -21.79 -9.22
CA SER A 709 2.05 -23.01 -9.91
C SER A 709 3.20 -24.01 -10.13
N ALA A 710 2.84 -25.27 -10.34
CA ALA A 710 3.68 -26.38 -10.76
C ALA A 710 2.87 -27.24 -11.74
N MET A 711 2.72 -26.74 -12.95
CA MET A 711 1.83 -27.29 -13.99
C MET A 711 2.61 -27.75 -15.22
N LEU A 712 3.78 -27.17 -15.50
CA LEU A 712 4.68 -27.65 -16.55
C LEU A 712 5.62 -28.70 -15.99
N LYS A 713 6.14 -28.49 -14.77
CA LYS A 713 7.06 -29.41 -14.09
C LYS A 713 6.45 -29.92 -12.77
N PRO A 714 6.13 -31.23 -12.67
CA PRO A 714 5.64 -31.81 -11.43
C PRO A 714 6.72 -31.78 -10.34
N ILE A 715 6.27 -31.62 -9.09
CA ILE A 715 7.13 -31.72 -7.91
C ILE A 715 7.19 -33.17 -7.49
N ILE A 716 8.41 -33.73 -7.40
CA ILE A 716 8.61 -35.14 -7.06
C ILE A 716 9.01 -35.25 -5.59
N LEU A 717 8.19 -35.94 -4.80
CA LEU A 717 8.40 -36.22 -3.38
C LEU A 717 8.78 -37.68 -3.17
N GLY A 718 9.94 -37.92 -2.57
CA GLY A 718 10.35 -39.27 -2.16
C GLY A 718 9.57 -39.80 -0.95
N PRO A 719 9.73 -41.09 -0.61
CA PRO A 719 9.16 -41.67 0.60
C PRO A 719 9.67 -40.97 1.87
N GLY A 720 8.76 -40.63 2.78
CA GLY A 720 9.08 -39.85 4.00
C GLY A 720 9.45 -38.38 3.74
N GLY A 721 9.37 -37.92 2.48
CA GLY A 721 9.71 -36.56 2.09
C GLY A 721 8.63 -35.55 2.45
N THR A 722 9.04 -34.32 2.70
CA THR A 722 8.15 -33.17 2.94
C THR A 722 8.45 -32.06 1.96
N TRP A 723 7.41 -31.41 1.44
CA TRP A 723 7.54 -30.24 0.57
C TRP A 723 6.69 -29.09 1.11
N ARG A 724 7.20 -27.86 0.94
CA ARG A 724 6.57 -26.63 1.40
C ARG A 724 6.46 -25.64 0.24
N GLY A 725 5.26 -25.13 0.01
CA GLY A 725 4.98 -24.08 -0.96
C GLY A 725 4.12 -22.99 -0.35
N MET A 726 4.35 -21.74 -0.75
CA MET A 726 3.68 -20.59 -0.15
C MET A 726 3.32 -19.54 -1.19
N GLN A 727 2.14 -18.96 -1.01
CA GLN A 727 1.70 -17.72 -1.64
C GLN A 727 1.51 -16.65 -0.57
N TYR A 728 1.83 -15.40 -0.90
CA TYR A 728 1.37 -14.26 -0.12
C TYR A 728 0.84 -13.14 -1.02
N LEU A 729 -0.23 -12.51 -0.56
CA LEU A 729 -0.82 -11.31 -1.13
C LEU A 729 -0.54 -10.16 -0.16
N HIS A 730 0.40 -9.30 -0.54
CA HIS A 730 0.76 -8.12 0.23
C HIS A 730 0.04 -6.88 -0.32
N ASN A 731 -0.53 -6.10 0.58
CA ASN A 731 -1.20 -4.84 0.31
C ASN A 731 -0.21 -3.67 0.52
N PRO A 732 0.46 -3.17 -0.53
CA PRO A 732 1.38 -2.04 -0.43
C PRO A 732 0.67 -0.70 -0.19
N ASN A 733 -0.67 -0.65 -0.20
CA ASN A 733 -1.45 0.57 -0.12
C ASN A 733 -1.65 1.08 1.32
N LEU A 734 -1.06 0.43 2.33
CA LEU A 734 -1.22 0.75 3.75
C LEU A 734 -0.29 1.85 4.23
#